data_AF-A0A0G0Y5I3-F1
#
_entry.id   AF-A0A0G0Y5I3-F1
#
_cell.length_a   1.000
_cell.length_b   1.000
_cell.length_c   1.000
_cell.angle_alpha   90.00
_cell.angle_beta   90.00
_cell.angle_gamma   90.00
#
_symmetry.space_group_name_H-M   'P 1'
#
loop_
_entity.id
_entity.type
_entity.pdbx_description
1 polymer ?
#
loop_
_entity_poly.entity_id
_entity_poly.type
_entity_poly.pdbx_seq_one_letter_code
_entity_poly.pdbx_strand_id
1 'polypeptide(L)'
;MYVFASDIDRFAAMVSSIHDSYSAHEKNWLYPDFSDLYQRSFARYFSTELAAPAFWEPLLETVTKQNGLIVKPVHVIEIDDQADIILIGDLFGSVHALWDYIREGYFLGFIDKNLKIQNKKNYIIFLGNVVNKSPHSIETLSLILQLMKQNPGHVLLTQGDEEFNDNWKNNTLYDEIFYTRTYQSKSVHHEDLFSKFFASCPIAIVLKSSQKKSQIVWISSSLNKKRFNDSLFGLSSVCAYITGLQLFMAKADHTGLIFDFPIEGATHWSIFSAATPFIKEFMQTNVLSFGLLRYNKNPSQSILYHIYRPEKDKAFSLKSYDFIKGIPLDLLPKKTVKIGSSMDLSGVLYKSFQHVQKSVHAAVQNFNNQKDAPYIREYLFDDGYVPARSLKNIERLMSEGIDSILFPSGSVAFELYKKYIKSGDITVYFPMVQDRVNATRHVIFLRQNYNQEVRVSLEYIVNTSSVKKCALFYQNDAYGLPMAQEAHRILSQKNIEYIDLPYELSSATSFKDHAQKFKASSADVIALYATPEAAQRFLAEISTADLISTKICAPSPMFMADFLKFISSRGLHVILSSTVPSPWDAVRPIARQYRAAMKEYGYAFDTISFESYIATRLFLRAFTHNGYNVHFDGIMKFFEEMQKYDFEGLKLSFDSQTRQLMHSVWIAPNQKDPWIEYFVDPVNGKIEQVLKQKAQ
;
A
#
# COMPACT_ATOMS: atom_id res chain seq x y z
N MET A 1 -29.03 -34.33 -25.15
CA MET A 1 -29.52 -32.99 -24.83
C MET A 1 -29.19 -32.76 -23.37
N TYR A 2 -28.09 -32.07 -23.06
CA TYR A 2 -27.74 -31.78 -21.67
C TYR A 2 -28.80 -30.83 -21.12
N VAL A 3 -29.61 -31.31 -20.19
CA VAL A 3 -30.54 -30.44 -19.45
C VAL A 3 -29.66 -29.54 -18.60
N PHE A 4 -29.62 -28.23 -18.84
CA PHE A 4 -28.88 -27.31 -17.99
C PHE A 4 -29.36 -27.48 -16.54
N ALA A 5 -28.44 -27.73 -15.60
CA ALA A 5 -28.77 -27.97 -14.21
C ALA A 5 -29.54 -26.78 -13.62
N SER A 6 -30.71 -27.05 -13.06
CA SER A 6 -31.64 -26.01 -12.60
C SER A 6 -31.80 -25.96 -11.09
N ASP A 7 -31.12 -26.81 -10.32
CA ASP A 7 -31.23 -26.83 -8.86
C ASP A 7 -29.92 -27.14 -8.12
N ILE A 8 -29.91 -26.76 -6.86
CA ILE A 8 -28.76 -26.86 -5.94
C ILE A 8 -28.31 -28.32 -5.73
N ASP A 9 -29.22 -29.29 -5.69
CA ASP A 9 -28.89 -30.70 -5.43
C ASP A 9 -28.08 -31.30 -6.57
N ARG A 10 -28.43 -30.97 -7.82
CA ARG A 10 -27.66 -31.42 -8.98
C ARG A 10 -26.26 -30.79 -9.04
N PHE A 11 -26.11 -29.52 -8.68
CA PHE A 11 -24.78 -28.90 -8.59
C PHE A 11 -23.93 -29.49 -7.48
N ALA A 12 -24.54 -29.86 -6.35
CA ALA A 12 -23.86 -30.58 -5.28
C ALA A 12 -23.24 -31.88 -5.80
N ALA A 13 -24.02 -32.65 -6.57
CA ALA A 13 -23.55 -33.89 -7.19
C ALA A 13 -22.40 -33.65 -8.18
N MET A 14 -22.51 -32.64 -9.05
CA MET A 14 -21.45 -32.27 -9.99
C MET A 14 -20.15 -31.89 -9.28
N VAL A 15 -20.22 -30.99 -8.29
CA VAL A 15 -19.04 -30.54 -7.54
C VAL A 15 -18.43 -31.68 -6.72
N SER A 16 -19.24 -32.58 -6.16
CA SER A 16 -18.74 -33.74 -5.41
C SER A 16 -17.93 -34.73 -6.25
N SER A 17 -18.12 -34.72 -7.58
CA SER A 17 -17.35 -35.54 -8.52
C SER A 17 -15.97 -34.96 -8.85
N ILE A 18 -15.70 -33.71 -8.46
CA ILE A 18 -14.43 -33.02 -8.67
C ILE A 18 -13.51 -33.31 -7.49
N HIS A 19 -12.26 -33.70 -7.77
CA HIS A 19 -11.26 -33.96 -6.74
C HIS A 19 -10.64 -32.67 -6.22
N ASP A 20 -10.75 -32.44 -4.91
CA ASP A 20 -10.24 -31.24 -4.21
C ASP A 20 -8.70 -31.27 -3.97
N SER A 21 -8.03 -32.41 -4.22
CA SER A 21 -6.61 -32.60 -3.93
C SER A 21 -5.75 -32.62 -5.19
N TYR A 22 -4.89 -31.61 -5.35
CA TYR A 22 -3.88 -31.51 -6.41
C TYR A 22 -2.58 -30.87 -5.88
N SER A 23 -1.45 -31.20 -6.51
CA SER A 23 -0.12 -30.65 -6.21
C SER A 23 0.60 -30.26 -7.50
N ALA A 24 1.20 -29.06 -7.54
CA ALA A 24 2.06 -28.66 -8.65
C ALA A 24 3.43 -29.36 -8.57
N HIS A 25 4.04 -29.66 -9.71
CA HIS A 25 5.37 -30.26 -9.77
C HIS A 25 6.48 -29.27 -9.42
N GLU A 26 6.30 -28.02 -9.83
CA GLU A 26 7.23 -26.93 -9.57
C GLU A 26 6.71 -26.02 -8.45
N LYS A 27 7.59 -25.63 -7.51
CA LYS A 27 7.28 -24.68 -6.42
C LYS A 27 7.29 -23.22 -6.88
N ASN A 28 7.35 -22.95 -8.18
CA ASN A 28 7.32 -21.59 -8.69
C ASN A 28 5.89 -21.05 -8.57
N TRP A 29 5.69 -20.23 -7.54
CA TRP A 29 4.40 -19.63 -7.20
C TRP A 29 3.82 -18.73 -8.31
N LEU A 30 4.67 -18.15 -9.15
CA LEU A 30 4.24 -17.31 -10.26
C LEU A 30 3.70 -18.13 -11.43
N TYR A 31 4.22 -19.34 -11.63
CA TYR A 31 3.93 -20.20 -12.77
C TYR A 31 3.89 -21.69 -12.33
N PRO A 32 2.85 -22.12 -11.61
CA PRO A 32 2.74 -23.51 -11.15
C PRO A 32 2.51 -24.47 -12.33
N ASP A 33 3.26 -25.57 -12.39
CA ASP A 33 3.11 -26.61 -13.41
C ASP A 33 2.17 -27.75 -12.93
N PHE A 34 1.04 -27.90 -13.63
CA PHE A 34 0.04 -28.96 -13.40
C PHE A 34 -0.01 -30.01 -14.51
N SER A 35 1.00 -30.07 -15.40
CA SER A 35 1.05 -30.99 -16.54
C SER A 35 0.80 -32.44 -16.14
N ASP A 36 1.39 -32.90 -15.04
CA ASP A 36 1.19 -34.25 -14.50
C ASP A 36 -0.25 -34.51 -14.01
N LEU A 37 -0.93 -33.51 -13.44
CA LEU A 37 -2.34 -33.63 -13.06
C LEU A 37 -3.17 -33.89 -14.32
N TYR A 38 -2.97 -33.07 -15.34
CA TYR A 38 -3.67 -33.20 -16.61
C TYR A 38 -3.31 -34.50 -17.34
N GLN A 39 -2.07 -34.98 -17.26
CA GLN A 39 -1.65 -36.26 -17.85
C GLN A 39 -2.21 -37.48 -17.10
N ARG A 40 -2.12 -37.51 -15.76
CA ARG A 40 -2.59 -38.64 -14.93
C ARG A 40 -4.11 -38.73 -14.87
N SER A 41 -4.77 -37.59 -14.94
CA SER A 41 -6.22 -37.47 -14.87
C SER A 41 -6.85 -37.24 -16.25
N PHE A 42 -6.10 -37.31 -17.35
CA PHE A 42 -6.55 -36.95 -18.71
C PHE A 42 -7.92 -37.55 -19.10
N ALA A 43 -8.19 -38.80 -18.74
CA ALA A 43 -9.48 -39.46 -19.01
C ALA A 43 -10.59 -39.16 -17.99
N ARG A 44 -10.26 -38.74 -16.76
CA ARG A 44 -11.22 -38.47 -15.66
C ARG A 44 -11.51 -36.98 -15.46
N TYR A 45 -10.53 -36.12 -15.73
CA TYR A 45 -10.60 -34.68 -15.50
C TYR A 45 -11.70 -34.05 -16.37
N PHE A 46 -11.79 -34.46 -17.63
CA PHE A 46 -12.85 -34.03 -18.57
C PHE A 46 -14.13 -34.89 -18.51
N SER A 47 -14.23 -35.82 -17.55
CA SER A 47 -15.47 -36.58 -17.34
C SER A 47 -16.49 -35.82 -16.47
N THR A 48 -16.09 -34.68 -15.90
CA THR A 48 -17.00 -33.83 -15.13
C THR A 48 -17.94 -33.10 -16.09
N GLU A 49 -19.23 -33.06 -15.77
CA GLU A 49 -20.22 -32.40 -16.62
C GLU A 49 -19.93 -30.89 -16.77
N LEU A 50 -19.34 -30.26 -15.73
CA LEU A 50 -18.99 -28.84 -15.71
C LEU A 50 -17.82 -28.48 -16.65
N ALA A 51 -16.89 -29.40 -16.91
CA ALA A 51 -15.76 -29.17 -17.81
C ALA A 51 -16.12 -29.46 -19.29
N ALA A 52 -17.27 -30.08 -19.55
CA ALA A 52 -17.67 -30.50 -20.89
C ALA A 52 -18.03 -29.28 -21.78
N PRO A 53 -17.46 -29.15 -22.99
CA PRO A 53 -17.79 -28.05 -23.90
C PRO A 53 -19.29 -27.88 -24.19
N ALA A 54 -20.01 -29.00 -24.30
CA ALA A 54 -21.46 -29.00 -24.48
C ALA A 54 -22.24 -28.36 -23.32
N PHE A 55 -21.63 -28.23 -22.13
CA PHE A 55 -22.20 -27.56 -20.97
C PHE A 55 -21.87 -26.06 -20.98
N TRP A 56 -20.59 -25.70 -21.12
CA TRP A 56 -20.15 -24.32 -20.92
C TRP A 56 -20.20 -23.42 -22.17
N GLU A 57 -20.04 -23.96 -23.38
CA GLU A 57 -20.11 -23.14 -24.61
C GLU A 57 -21.43 -22.36 -24.72
N PRO A 58 -22.61 -23.00 -24.57
CA PRO A 58 -23.87 -22.27 -24.71
C PRO A 58 -24.10 -21.27 -23.58
N LEU A 59 -23.60 -21.57 -22.37
CA LEU A 59 -23.67 -20.65 -21.25
C LEU A 59 -22.84 -19.40 -21.52
N LEU A 60 -21.61 -19.59 -21.97
CA LEU A 60 -20.67 -18.53 -22.26
C LEU A 60 -21.19 -17.63 -23.38
N GLU A 61 -21.72 -18.18 -24.47
CA GLU A 61 -22.36 -17.39 -25.53
C GLU A 61 -23.60 -16.63 -25.02
N THR A 62 -24.46 -17.30 -24.24
CA THR A 62 -25.68 -16.69 -23.70
C THR A 62 -25.35 -15.51 -22.80
N VAL A 63 -24.43 -15.71 -21.85
CA VAL A 63 -24.02 -14.67 -20.91
C VAL A 63 -23.26 -13.56 -21.62
N THR A 64 -22.39 -13.87 -22.59
CA THR A 64 -21.71 -12.84 -23.40
C THR A 64 -22.71 -11.95 -24.13
N LYS A 65 -23.79 -12.52 -24.69
CA LYS A 65 -24.87 -11.75 -25.32
C LYS A 65 -25.65 -10.92 -24.30
N GLN A 66 -25.92 -11.46 -23.12
CA GLN A 66 -26.57 -10.73 -22.01
C GLN A 66 -25.71 -9.55 -21.54
N ASN A 67 -24.40 -9.77 -21.41
CA ASN A 67 -23.41 -8.75 -21.09
C ASN A 67 -23.28 -7.72 -22.21
N GLY A 68 -23.34 -8.12 -23.49
CA GLY A 68 -23.24 -7.21 -24.64
C GLY A 68 -24.33 -6.14 -24.75
N LEU A 69 -25.38 -6.23 -23.93
CA LEU A 69 -26.39 -5.17 -23.73
C LEU A 69 -25.96 -4.13 -22.66
N ILE A 70 -24.81 -4.34 -22.03
CA ILE A 70 -24.35 -3.71 -20.80
C ILE A 70 -22.83 -3.42 -20.92
N VAL A 71 -22.49 -2.13 -20.82
CA VAL A 71 -21.20 -1.55 -20.37
C VAL A 71 -20.08 -1.12 -21.33
N LYS A 72 -19.68 0.13 -21.05
CA LYS A 72 -18.38 0.79 -21.12
C LYS A 72 -17.36 0.12 -20.13
N PRO A 73 -16.10 0.56 -20.02
CA PRO A 73 -15.14 -0.01 -19.05
C PRO A 73 -15.58 -0.03 -17.58
N VAL A 74 -16.54 0.83 -17.20
CA VAL A 74 -17.08 0.96 -15.83
C VAL A 74 -18.60 0.79 -15.83
N HIS A 75 -19.11 -0.14 -15.02
CA HIS A 75 -20.54 -0.37 -14.80
C HIS A 75 -21.02 0.41 -13.58
N VAL A 76 -22.20 1.03 -13.68
CA VAL A 76 -22.77 1.81 -12.58
C VAL A 76 -24.05 1.14 -12.11
N ILE A 77 -24.15 0.86 -10.81
CA ILE A 77 -25.35 0.36 -10.15
C ILE A 77 -25.89 1.48 -9.27
N GLU A 78 -27.12 1.92 -9.56
CA GLU A 78 -27.83 2.88 -8.73
C GLU A 78 -28.67 2.13 -7.69
N ILE A 79 -28.48 2.44 -6.41
CA ILE A 79 -29.20 1.83 -5.29
C ILE A 79 -30.04 2.91 -4.60
N ASP A 80 -31.35 2.83 -4.80
CA ASP A 80 -32.32 3.80 -4.29
C ASP A 80 -32.85 3.49 -2.88
N ASP A 81 -32.65 2.26 -2.41
CA ASP A 81 -33.06 1.79 -1.08
C ASP A 81 -31.88 1.11 -0.34
N GLN A 82 -32.11 -0.09 0.19
CA GLN A 82 -31.10 -0.98 0.71
C GLN A 82 -30.95 -2.15 -0.28
N ALA A 83 -29.71 -2.55 -0.54
CA ALA A 83 -29.36 -3.74 -1.30
C ALA A 83 -28.34 -4.55 -0.53
N ASP A 84 -28.52 -5.87 -0.47
CA ASP A 84 -27.50 -6.76 0.04
C ASP A 84 -26.67 -7.29 -1.14
N ILE A 85 -25.35 -7.14 -1.06
CA ILE A 85 -24.40 -7.43 -2.14
C ILE A 85 -23.39 -8.45 -1.63
N ILE A 86 -23.40 -9.66 -2.20
CA ILE A 86 -22.35 -10.65 -1.93
C ILE A 86 -21.12 -10.30 -2.77
N LEU A 87 -19.97 -10.21 -2.13
CA LEU A 87 -18.68 -9.85 -2.69
C LEU A 87 -17.76 -11.06 -2.59
N ILE A 88 -17.42 -11.67 -3.73
CA ILE A 88 -16.51 -12.81 -3.81
C ILE A 88 -15.20 -12.32 -4.42
N GLY A 89 -14.13 -12.43 -3.65
CA GLY A 89 -12.76 -12.11 -4.05
C GLY A 89 -12.16 -13.15 -4.97
N ASP A 90 -10.83 -13.23 -4.95
CA ASP A 90 -10.11 -14.13 -5.84
C ASP A 90 -10.42 -15.60 -5.51
N LEU A 91 -10.79 -16.36 -6.54
CA LEU A 91 -11.12 -17.79 -6.43
C LEU A 91 -10.04 -18.68 -7.03
N PHE A 92 -9.29 -18.20 -8.03
CA PHE A 92 -8.21 -18.95 -8.68
C PHE A 92 -8.61 -20.39 -9.07
N GLY A 93 -9.78 -20.58 -9.68
CA GLY A 93 -10.28 -21.91 -10.06
C GLY A 93 -10.79 -22.79 -8.91
N SER A 94 -10.97 -22.26 -7.70
CA SER A 94 -11.49 -23.04 -6.57
C SER A 94 -13.00 -23.28 -6.64
N VAL A 95 -13.39 -24.31 -7.37
CA VAL A 95 -14.79 -24.71 -7.55
C VAL A 95 -15.48 -25.10 -6.23
N HIS A 96 -14.76 -25.74 -5.30
CA HIS A 96 -15.31 -26.14 -4.00
C HIS A 96 -15.57 -24.94 -3.09
N ALA A 97 -14.69 -23.93 -3.08
CA ALA A 97 -14.91 -22.69 -2.35
C ALA A 97 -16.16 -21.96 -2.88
N LEU A 98 -16.27 -21.84 -4.20
CA LEU A 98 -17.45 -21.25 -4.84
C LEU A 98 -18.73 -22.00 -4.46
N TRP A 99 -18.68 -23.33 -4.47
CA TRP A 99 -19.81 -24.15 -4.07
C TRP A 99 -20.23 -23.92 -2.61
N ASP A 100 -19.26 -23.84 -1.70
CA ASP A 100 -19.53 -23.54 -0.30
C ASP A 100 -20.20 -22.16 -0.12
N TYR A 101 -19.84 -21.15 -0.94
CA TYR A 101 -20.48 -19.83 -0.92
C TYR A 101 -21.88 -19.83 -1.49
N ILE A 102 -22.14 -20.58 -2.56
CA ILE A 102 -23.49 -20.77 -3.11
C ILE A 102 -24.38 -21.43 -2.05
N ARG A 103 -23.89 -22.49 -1.38
CA ARG A 103 -24.62 -23.19 -0.34
C ARG A 103 -24.90 -22.29 0.87
N GLU A 104 -23.91 -21.51 1.30
CA GLU A 104 -24.11 -20.53 2.38
C GLU A 104 -25.13 -19.45 1.99
N GLY A 105 -25.06 -18.94 0.75
CA GLY A 105 -26.05 -18.02 0.20
C GLY A 105 -27.48 -18.59 0.19
N TYR A 106 -27.63 -19.89 -0.07
CA TYR A 106 -28.92 -20.58 0.03
C TYR A 106 -29.42 -20.65 1.48
N PHE A 107 -28.54 -21.03 2.43
CA PHE A 107 -28.90 -21.08 3.86
C PHE A 107 -29.27 -19.71 4.42
N LEU A 108 -28.62 -18.65 3.94
CA LEU A 108 -28.94 -17.26 4.30
C LEU A 108 -30.21 -16.72 3.60
N GLY A 109 -30.85 -17.51 2.73
CA GLY A 109 -32.02 -17.10 1.96
C GLY A 109 -31.72 -16.07 0.86
N PHE A 110 -30.45 -15.91 0.48
CA PHE A 110 -30.04 -14.98 -0.55
C PHE A 110 -30.37 -15.50 -1.96
N ILE A 111 -30.16 -16.81 -2.18
CA ILE A 111 -30.55 -17.52 -3.40
C ILE A 111 -31.59 -18.61 -3.09
N ASP A 112 -32.43 -18.96 -4.06
CA ASP A 112 -33.37 -20.08 -3.96
C ASP A 112 -32.72 -21.39 -4.43
N LYS A 113 -33.50 -22.49 -4.34
CA LYS A 113 -33.05 -23.80 -4.80
C LYS A 113 -32.71 -23.85 -6.29
N ASN A 114 -33.20 -22.91 -7.09
CA ASN A 114 -32.92 -22.81 -8.53
C ASN A 114 -31.80 -21.83 -8.87
N LEU A 115 -30.99 -21.46 -7.86
CA LEU A 115 -29.91 -20.50 -7.96
C LEU A 115 -30.35 -19.07 -8.32
N LYS A 116 -31.63 -18.71 -8.11
CA LYS A 116 -32.13 -17.36 -8.34
C LYS A 116 -32.01 -16.52 -7.09
N ILE A 117 -31.50 -15.31 -7.22
CA ILE A 117 -31.48 -14.31 -6.15
C ILE A 117 -32.93 -13.98 -5.79
N GLN A 118 -33.27 -14.11 -4.50
CA GLN A 118 -34.66 -13.99 -4.06
C GLN A 118 -35.16 -12.54 -4.10
N ASN A 119 -34.29 -11.58 -3.78
CA ASN A 119 -34.61 -10.16 -3.82
C ASN A 119 -33.96 -9.49 -5.04
N LYS A 120 -34.78 -8.96 -5.95
CA LYS A 120 -34.32 -8.27 -7.17
C LYS A 120 -33.49 -7.00 -6.93
N LYS A 121 -33.34 -6.53 -5.68
CA LYS A 121 -32.43 -5.43 -5.34
C LYS A 121 -31.01 -5.91 -5.02
N ASN A 122 -30.83 -7.21 -4.82
CA ASN A 122 -29.56 -7.78 -4.37
C ASN A 122 -28.66 -8.16 -5.55
N TYR A 123 -27.36 -8.26 -5.27
CA TYR A 123 -26.34 -8.56 -6.27
C TYR A 123 -25.31 -9.58 -5.76
N ILE A 124 -24.72 -10.33 -6.67
CA ILE A 124 -23.47 -11.08 -6.43
C ILE A 124 -22.41 -10.48 -7.35
N ILE A 125 -21.29 -10.08 -6.79
CA ILE A 125 -20.18 -9.49 -7.54
C ILE A 125 -18.92 -10.32 -7.30
N PHE A 126 -18.38 -10.87 -8.38
CA PHE A 126 -17.07 -11.51 -8.42
C PHE A 126 -16.01 -10.47 -8.78
N LEU A 127 -14.97 -10.34 -7.96
CA LEU A 127 -13.93 -9.31 -8.07
C LEU A 127 -12.83 -9.64 -9.09
N GLY A 128 -13.08 -10.57 -10.03
CA GLY A 128 -12.08 -11.07 -10.98
C GLY A 128 -11.14 -12.10 -10.36
N ASN A 129 -10.10 -12.49 -11.10
CA ASN A 129 -9.19 -13.58 -10.73
C ASN A 129 -9.94 -14.85 -10.32
N VAL A 130 -11.05 -15.12 -11.02
CA VAL A 130 -11.85 -16.33 -10.80
C VAL A 130 -11.22 -17.53 -11.49
N VAL A 131 -10.37 -17.27 -12.49
CA VAL A 131 -9.53 -18.25 -13.19
C VAL A 131 -8.04 -18.08 -12.81
N ASN A 132 -7.21 -19.07 -13.16
CA ASN A 132 -5.75 -19.14 -13.01
C ASN A 132 -5.17 -19.74 -11.70
N LYS A 133 -3.89 -20.13 -11.76
CA LYS A 133 -2.92 -20.56 -10.74
C LYS A 133 -3.31 -21.83 -10.00
N SER A 134 -4.42 -22.43 -10.39
CA SER A 134 -4.84 -23.75 -9.98
C SER A 134 -5.74 -24.37 -11.06
N PRO A 135 -5.92 -25.70 -11.03
CA PRO A 135 -6.86 -26.41 -11.89
C PRO A 135 -8.32 -26.05 -11.57
N HIS A 136 -9.23 -26.44 -12.46
CA HIS A 136 -10.69 -26.31 -12.38
C HIS A 136 -11.21 -24.91 -12.73
N SER A 137 -10.49 -24.20 -13.58
CA SER A 137 -10.91 -22.88 -14.06
C SER A 137 -12.18 -22.96 -14.91
N ILE A 138 -12.29 -23.97 -15.79
CA ILE A 138 -13.50 -24.19 -16.59
C ILE A 138 -14.69 -24.53 -15.68
N GLU A 139 -14.57 -25.45 -14.73
CA GLU A 139 -15.68 -25.85 -13.85
C GLU A 139 -16.14 -24.69 -12.96
N THR A 140 -15.19 -23.92 -12.43
CA THR A 140 -15.48 -22.70 -11.66
C THR A 140 -16.25 -21.70 -12.53
N LEU A 141 -15.79 -21.45 -13.76
CA LEU A 141 -16.47 -20.53 -14.66
C LEU A 141 -17.85 -21.06 -15.07
N SER A 142 -18.01 -22.36 -15.30
CA SER A 142 -19.29 -22.98 -15.61
C SER A 142 -20.36 -22.72 -14.53
N LEU A 143 -19.98 -22.79 -13.26
CA LEU A 143 -20.88 -22.44 -12.15
C LEU A 143 -21.23 -20.94 -12.14
N ILE A 144 -20.23 -20.07 -12.33
CA ILE A 144 -20.44 -18.61 -12.40
C ILE A 144 -21.37 -18.25 -13.56
N LEU A 145 -21.12 -18.79 -14.75
CA LEU A 145 -21.93 -18.56 -15.95
C LEU A 145 -23.37 -19.04 -15.76
N GLN A 146 -23.58 -20.16 -15.07
CA GLN A 146 -24.93 -20.58 -14.71
C GLN A 146 -25.61 -19.57 -13.78
N LEU A 147 -24.93 -19.11 -12.73
CA LEU A 147 -25.46 -18.08 -11.82
C LEU A 147 -25.82 -16.80 -12.58
N MET A 148 -24.96 -16.35 -13.50
CA MET A 148 -25.18 -15.20 -14.37
C MET A 148 -26.41 -15.40 -15.27
N LYS A 149 -26.52 -16.57 -15.91
CA LYS A 149 -27.67 -16.90 -16.77
C LYS A 149 -29.00 -16.90 -16.00
N GLN A 150 -29.02 -17.41 -14.76
CA GLN A 150 -30.23 -17.42 -13.93
C GLN A 150 -30.59 -16.04 -13.37
N ASN A 151 -29.61 -15.13 -13.28
CA ASN A 151 -29.75 -13.81 -12.68
C ASN A 151 -29.16 -12.69 -13.57
N PRO A 152 -29.70 -12.48 -14.79
CA PRO A 152 -29.15 -11.50 -15.72
C PRO A 152 -29.11 -10.10 -15.10
N GLY A 153 -27.94 -9.45 -15.12
CA GLY A 153 -27.73 -8.11 -14.55
C GLY A 153 -27.60 -8.04 -13.02
N HIS A 154 -27.78 -9.16 -12.30
CA HIS A 154 -27.66 -9.21 -10.84
C HIS A 154 -26.48 -10.05 -10.34
N VAL A 155 -25.90 -10.88 -11.20
CA VAL A 155 -24.62 -11.54 -10.95
C VAL A 155 -23.60 -10.99 -11.94
N LEU A 156 -22.54 -10.36 -11.43
CA LEU A 156 -21.57 -9.61 -12.21
C LEU A 156 -20.15 -10.14 -11.93
N LEU A 157 -19.31 -10.14 -12.96
CA LEU A 157 -17.89 -10.47 -12.89
C LEU A 157 -17.09 -9.26 -13.36
N THR A 158 -16.14 -8.78 -12.56
CA THR A 158 -15.15 -7.78 -13.01
C THR A 158 -13.93 -8.46 -13.63
N GLN A 159 -13.22 -7.78 -14.52
CA GLN A 159 -11.96 -8.28 -15.06
C GLN A 159 -10.84 -8.23 -14.00
N GLY A 160 -10.26 -9.39 -13.68
CA GLY A 160 -9.05 -9.53 -12.86
C GLY A 160 -7.77 -9.32 -13.64
N ASP A 161 -6.64 -9.64 -13.02
CA ASP A 161 -5.34 -9.61 -13.69
C ASP A 161 -5.27 -10.63 -14.81
N GLU A 162 -5.98 -11.74 -14.65
CA GLU A 162 -5.97 -12.87 -15.57
C GLU A 162 -7.00 -12.70 -16.69
N GLU A 163 -8.17 -12.16 -16.36
CA GLU A 163 -9.24 -11.93 -17.33
C GLU A 163 -8.97 -10.68 -18.22
N PHE A 164 -8.09 -9.77 -17.79
CA PHE A 164 -7.76 -8.55 -18.53
C PHE A 164 -6.76 -8.80 -19.65
N ASN A 165 -7.02 -8.24 -20.85
CA ASN A 165 -6.13 -8.28 -22.02
C ASN A 165 -5.62 -9.68 -22.40
N ASP A 166 -6.48 -10.70 -22.27
CA ASP A 166 -6.15 -12.09 -22.60
C ASP A 166 -4.96 -12.68 -21.83
N ASN A 167 -4.63 -12.15 -20.64
CA ASN A 167 -3.55 -12.68 -19.81
C ASN A 167 -3.78 -14.16 -19.44
N TRP A 168 -5.02 -14.62 -19.37
CA TRP A 168 -5.41 -16.02 -19.16
C TRP A 168 -4.84 -16.99 -20.20
N LYS A 169 -4.41 -16.51 -21.38
CA LYS A 169 -3.76 -17.33 -22.42
C LYS A 169 -2.37 -17.84 -22.02
N ASN A 170 -1.75 -17.25 -21.00
CA ASN A 170 -0.42 -17.62 -20.51
C ASN A 170 -0.47 -18.53 -19.26
N ASN A 171 -1.61 -19.17 -19.02
CA ASN A 171 -2.00 -19.66 -17.70
C ASN A 171 -2.88 -20.93 -17.79
N THR A 172 -3.20 -21.55 -16.65
CA THR A 172 -3.85 -22.88 -16.57
C THR A 172 -5.16 -23.02 -17.34
N LEU A 173 -5.95 -21.94 -17.48
CA LEU A 173 -7.18 -21.97 -18.28
C LEU A 173 -6.91 -22.30 -19.74
N TYR A 174 -5.83 -21.79 -20.32
CA TYR A 174 -5.46 -22.09 -21.70
C TYR A 174 -5.13 -23.57 -21.89
N ASP A 175 -4.40 -24.16 -20.94
CA ASP A 175 -4.07 -25.58 -20.95
C ASP A 175 -5.34 -26.44 -20.84
N GLU A 176 -6.27 -26.09 -19.93
CA GLU A 176 -7.57 -26.77 -19.82
C GLU A 176 -8.34 -26.73 -21.15
N ILE A 177 -8.40 -25.58 -21.82
CA ILE A 177 -9.03 -25.43 -23.14
C ILE A 177 -8.32 -26.29 -24.19
N PHE A 178 -6.99 -26.25 -24.24
CA PHE A 178 -6.20 -27.06 -25.18
C PHE A 178 -6.49 -28.55 -25.04
N TYR A 179 -6.54 -29.05 -23.81
CA TYR A 179 -6.83 -30.44 -23.54
C TYR A 179 -8.28 -30.83 -23.87
N THR A 180 -9.28 -29.97 -23.64
CA THR A 180 -10.67 -30.25 -24.08
C THR A 180 -10.78 -30.43 -25.60
N ARG A 181 -10.00 -29.69 -26.41
CA ARG A 181 -10.00 -29.80 -27.88
C ARG A 181 -9.48 -31.14 -28.36
N THR A 182 -8.46 -31.68 -27.69
CA THR A 182 -7.86 -32.97 -28.08
C THR A 182 -8.87 -34.12 -27.99
N TYR A 183 -9.95 -33.95 -27.21
CA TYR A 183 -11.04 -34.93 -27.05
C TYR A 183 -12.19 -34.76 -28.05
N GLN A 184 -12.30 -33.61 -28.74
CA GLN A 184 -13.41 -33.31 -29.66
C GLN A 184 -12.90 -33.03 -31.08
N SER A 185 -13.42 -33.75 -32.08
CA SER A 185 -13.00 -33.70 -33.48
C SER A 185 -13.38 -32.42 -34.26
N LYS A 186 -13.58 -31.28 -33.58
CA LYS A 186 -14.09 -30.05 -34.21
C LYS A 186 -13.17 -28.83 -34.06
N SER A 187 -13.09 -28.08 -35.16
CA SER A 187 -12.39 -26.81 -35.35
C SER A 187 -13.10 -25.62 -34.68
N VAL A 188 -13.41 -25.70 -33.38
CA VAL A 188 -14.01 -24.57 -32.66
C VAL A 188 -12.90 -23.76 -31.99
N HIS A 189 -12.81 -22.47 -32.31
CA HIS A 189 -11.89 -21.53 -31.67
C HIS A 189 -12.42 -21.13 -30.28
N HIS A 190 -12.36 -22.05 -29.30
CA HIS A 190 -12.81 -21.80 -27.93
C HIS A 190 -12.17 -20.54 -27.32
N GLU A 191 -10.93 -20.22 -27.69
CA GLU A 191 -10.25 -19.02 -27.19
C GLU A 191 -10.99 -17.73 -27.50
N ASP A 192 -11.59 -17.63 -28.68
CA ASP A 192 -12.35 -16.44 -29.09
C ASP A 192 -13.61 -16.27 -28.25
N LEU A 193 -14.22 -17.38 -27.82
CA LEU A 193 -15.38 -17.37 -26.93
C LEU A 193 -14.98 -16.76 -25.58
N PHE A 194 -13.96 -17.30 -24.93
CA PHE A 194 -13.46 -16.77 -23.64
C PHE A 194 -12.99 -15.32 -23.75
N SER A 195 -12.23 -14.98 -24.80
CA SER A 195 -11.76 -13.60 -25.03
C SER A 195 -12.93 -12.63 -25.14
N LYS A 196 -13.98 -12.98 -25.90
CA LYS A 196 -15.21 -12.17 -26.03
C LYS A 196 -15.97 -12.07 -24.71
N PHE A 197 -16.05 -13.16 -23.95
CA PHE A 197 -16.71 -13.17 -22.65
C PHE A 197 -16.01 -12.25 -21.66
N PHE A 198 -14.70 -12.39 -21.46
CA PHE A 198 -13.96 -11.53 -20.53
C PHE A 198 -13.95 -10.07 -20.97
N ALA A 199 -13.83 -9.80 -22.28
CA ALA A 199 -13.97 -8.45 -22.82
C ALA A 199 -15.36 -7.83 -22.59
N SER A 200 -16.41 -8.66 -22.43
CA SER A 200 -17.77 -8.20 -22.09
C SER A 200 -17.94 -7.88 -20.59
N CYS A 201 -17.02 -8.31 -19.74
CA CYS A 201 -17.07 -8.04 -18.30
C CYS A 201 -16.54 -6.62 -18.01
N PRO A 202 -17.13 -5.84 -17.08
CA PRO A 202 -16.60 -4.53 -16.71
C PRO A 202 -15.23 -4.63 -16.02
N ILE A 203 -14.40 -3.59 -16.15
CA ILE A 203 -13.14 -3.49 -15.38
C ILE A 203 -13.44 -3.08 -13.94
N ALA A 204 -14.44 -2.21 -13.75
CA ALA A 204 -14.90 -1.77 -12.44
C ALA A 204 -16.41 -1.63 -12.38
N ILE A 205 -16.96 -1.81 -11.18
CA ILE A 205 -18.34 -1.53 -10.82
C ILE A 205 -18.34 -0.36 -9.84
N VAL A 206 -19.25 0.59 -10.05
CA VAL A 206 -19.46 1.74 -9.17
C VAL A 206 -20.86 1.67 -8.59
N LEU A 207 -20.96 1.59 -7.27
CA LEU A 207 -22.23 1.73 -6.56
C LEU A 207 -22.48 3.21 -6.29
N LYS A 208 -23.66 3.70 -6.67
CA LYS A 208 -24.11 5.07 -6.40
C LYS A 208 -25.42 5.07 -5.65
N SER A 209 -25.55 6.04 -4.76
CA SER A 209 -26.81 6.38 -4.10
C SER A 209 -27.53 7.51 -4.84
N SER A 210 -28.86 7.45 -4.91
CA SER A 210 -29.67 8.57 -5.40
C SER A 210 -29.70 9.78 -4.46
N GLN A 211 -29.50 9.60 -3.14
CA GLN A 211 -29.49 10.71 -2.15
C GLN A 211 -28.12 11.40 -2.02
N LYS A 212 -27.02 10.65 -2.14
CA LYS A 212 -25.65 11.19 -2.09
C LYS A 212 -24.87 10.79 -3.32
N LYS A 213 -25.24 11.36 -4.47
CA LYS A 213 -24.56 11.11 -5.77
C LYS A 213 -23.06 11.42 -5.74
N SER A 214 -22.61 12.27 -4.82
CA SER A 214 -21.21 12.62 -4.58
C SER A 214 -20.43 11.66 -3.68
N GLN A 215 -21.05 10.55 -3.23
CA GLN A 215 -20.36 9.48 -2.52
C GLN A 215 -20.58 8.16 -3.25
N ILE A 216 -19.50 7.59 -3.77
CA ILE A 216 -19.55 6.36 -4.56
C ILE A 216 -18.66 5.29 -3.94
N VAL A 217 -19.03 4.03 -4.18
CA VAL A 217 -18.18 2.88 -3.84
C VAL A 217 -17.63 2.29 -5.12
N TRP A 218 -16.32 2.14 -5.18
CA TRP A 218 -15.62 1.57 -6.31
C TRP A 218 -15.26 0.12 -6.04
N ILE A 219 -15.61 -0.77 -6.97
CA ILE A 219 -15.43 -2.22 -6.84
C ILE A 219 -14.67 -2.71 -8.08
N SER A 220 -13.49 -3.30 -7.91
CA SER A 220 -12.67 -3.79 -9.02
C SER A 220 -11.60 -4.74 -8.51
N SER A 221 -11.10 -5.66 -9.33
CA SER A 221 -9.98 -6.54 -8.97
C SER A 221 -8.74 -5.81 -8.43
N SER A 222 -8.36 -4.70 -9.07
CA SER A 222 -7.16 -3.93 -8.77
C SER A 222 -7.39 -2.44 -9.04
N LEU A 223 -6.66 -1.60 -8.31
CA LEU A 223 -6.61 -0.15 -8.52
C LEU A 223 -5.46 0.29 -9.44
N ASN A 224 -4.88 -0.64 -10.20
CA ASN A 224 -3.81 -0.33 -11.14
C ASN A 224 -4.28 0.68 -12.19
N LYS A 225 -3.79 1.92 -12.06
CA LYS A 225 -4.12 3.04 -12.95
C LYS A 225 -3.85 2.74 -14.43
N LYS A 226 -2.96 1.81 -14.78
CA LYS A 226 -2.75 1.40 -16.19
C LYS A 226 -3.98 0.76 -16.84
N ARG A 227 -4.95 0.26 -16.05
CA ARG A 227 -6.23 -0.27 -16.55
C ARG A 227 -7.30 0.78 -16.79
N PHE A 228 -7.10 1.97 -16.21
CA PHE A 228 -8.09 3.04 -16.24
C PHE A 228 -7.49 4.23 -16.97
N ASN A 229 -8.16 4.69 -18.03
CA ASN A 229 -7.75 5.97 -18.63
C ASN A 229 -7.96 7.08 -17.58
N ASP A 230 -7.07 8.08 -17.48
CA ASP A 230 -7.04 9.08 -16.39
C ASP A 230 -8.38 9.78 -16.12
N SER A 231 -9.26 9.84 -17.13
CA SER A 231 -10.63 10.36 -17.02
C SER A 231 -11.58 9.56 -16.12
N LEU A 232 -11.27 8.30 -15.79
CA LEU A 232 -12.11 7.43 -14.95
C LEU A 232 -11.69 7.44 -13.47
N PHE A 233 -10.43 7.76 -13.17
CA PHE A 233 -9.86 7.76 -11.81
C PHE A 233 -10.09 9.10 -11.07
N GLY A 234 -10.70 10.09 -11.73
CA GLY A 234 -10.97 11.43 -11.20
C GLY A 234 -12.25 11.58 -10.38
N LEU A 235 -12.78 10.50 -9.80
CA LEU A 235 -13.98 10.57 -8.96
C LEU A 235 -13.55 11.04 -7.56
N SER A 236 -13.45 12.36 -7.37
CA SER A 236 -13.27 13.05 -6.07
C SER A 236 -14.38 12.76 -5.03
N SER A 237 -15.18 11.74 -5.29
CA SER A 237 -16.39 11.28 -4.61
C SER A 237 -16.27 9.84 -4.10
N VAL A 238 -15.17 9.11 -4.35
CA VAL A 238 -15.06 7.72 -3.84
C VAL A 238 -14.95 7.75 -2.31
N CYS A 239 -15.87 7.08 -1.62
CA CYS A 239 -15.86 6.96 -0.16
C CYS A 239 -15.29 5.61 0.30
N ALA A 240 -15.35 4.59 -0.56
CA ALA A 240 -14.73 3.29 -0.31
C ALA A 240 -14.33 2.57 -1.62
N TYR A 241 -13.24 1.83 -1.56
CA TYR A 241 -12.76 0.88 -2.55
C TYR A 241 -12.93 -0.54 -2.01
N ILE A 242 -13.34 -1.47 -2.88
CA ILE A 242 -13.37 -2.91 -2.61
C ILE A 242 -12.59 -3.61 -3.73
N THR A 243 -11.55 -4.35 -3.36
CA THR A 243 -10.65 -5.02 -4.32
C THR A 243 -10.46 -6.50 -4.05
N GLY A 244 -9.93 -7.22 -5.04
CA GLY A 244 -9.36 -8.56 -4.83
C GLY A 244 -8.08 -8.50 -4.00
N LEU A 245 -7.38 -9.65 -3.84
CA LEU A 245 -6.16 -9.73 -3.04
C LEU A 245 -5.05 -8.85 -3.65
N GLN A 246 -4.65 -7.83 -2.92
CA GLN A 246 -3.45 -7.06 -3.26
C GLN A 246 -2.24 -7.84 -2.71
N LEU A 247 -1.64 -8.74 -3.53
CA LEU A 247 -0.58 -9.68 -3.11
C LEU A 247 0.63 -9.04 -2.41
N PHE A 248 0.94 -7.77 -2.70
CA PHE A 248 2.01 -7.01 -2.01
C PHE A 248 1.60 -6.52 -0.61
N MET A 249 0.38 -6.82 -0.16
CA MET A 249 -0.24 -6.43 1.10
C MET A 249 -0.76 -7.64 1.88
N ALA A 250 -0.33 -8.85 1.53
CA ALA A 250 -0.68 -10.08 2.23
C ALA A 250 -0.43 -9.92 3.75
N LYS A 251 -1.50 -9.64 4.49
CA LYS A 251 -1.48 -9.47 5.93
C LYS A 251 -1.12 -10.79 6.61
N ALA A 252 -0.62 -10.70 7.84
CA ALA A 252 -0.63 -11.84 8.76
C ALA A 252 -2.06 -12.19 9.27
N ASP A 253 -3.05 -11.34 8.98
CA ASP A 253 -4.46 -11.64 9.25
C ASP A 253 -4.98 -12.63 8.20
N HIS A 254 -4.96 -13.90 8.60
CA HIS A 254 -5.28 -15.05 7.78
C HIS A 254 -6.76 -15.14 7.36
N THR A 255 -7.62 -14.18 7.74
CA THR A 255 -9.08 -14.32 7.70
C THR A 255 -9.74 -14.04 6.34
N GLY A 256 -9.02 -13.47 5.37
CA GLY A 256 -9.53 -13.27 3.99
C GLY A 256 -10.24 -11.94 3.72
N LEU A 257 -10.66 -11.18 4.73
CA LEU A 257 -11.07 -9.77 4.59
C LEU A 257 -10.04 -8.85 5.23
N ILE A 258 -9.58 -7.88 4.46
CA ILE A 258 -8.45 -7.02 4.79
C ILE A 258 -8.93 -5.56 4.73
N PHE A 259 -8.85 -4.85 5.86
CA PHE A 259 -8.91 -3.38 5.87
C PHE A 259 -7.53 -2.79 5.54
N ASP A 260 -7.36 -2.27 4.34
CA ASP A 260 -6.13 -1.67 3.84
C ASP A 260 -6.00 -0.20 4.23
N PHE A 261 -4.82 0.37 3.98
CA PHE A 261 -4.61 1.79 4.24
C PHE A 261 -5.56 2.64 3.36
N PRO A 262 -6.15 3.73 3.91
CA PRO A 262 -7.03 4.59 3.14
C PRO A 262 -6.34 5.24 1.93
N ILE A 263 -7.09 5.40 0.85
CA ILE A 263 -6.65 6.05 -0.39
C ILE A 263 -7.33 7.42 -0.46
N GLU A 264 -6.57 8.49 -0.25
CA GLU A 264 -7.11 9.86 -0.22
C GLU A 264 -8.32 10.02 0.74
N GLY A 265 -8.31 9.31 1.87
CA GLY A 265 -9.41 9.32 2.84
C GLY A 265 -10.58 8.39 2.51
N ALA A 266 -10.58 7.73 1.36
CA ALA A 266 -11.50 6.64 1.06
C ALA A 266 -11.04 5.36 1.75
N THR A 267 -11.99 4.63 2.34
CA THR A 267 -11.74 3.32 2.93
C THR A 267 -11.33 2.32 1.87
N HIS A 268 -10.37 1.44 2.13
CA HIS A 268 -9.98 0.39 1.20
C HIS A 268 -10.17 -0.98 1.85
N TRP A 269 -11.01 -1.81 1.24
CA TRP A 269 -11.19 -3.20 1.59
C TRP A 269 -10.59 -4.10 0.50
N SER A 270 -9.86 -5.13 0.90
CA SER A 270 -9.47 -6.24 0.02
C SER A 270 -10.12 -7.54 0.49
N ILE A 271 -10.64 -8.32 -0.45
CA ILE A 271 -11.29 -9.61 -0.19
C ILE A 271 -10.54 -10.70 -0.94
N PHE A 272 -10.17 -11.73 -0.20
CA PHE A 272 -9.58 -12.96 -0.68
C PHE A 272 -10.52 -14.12 -0.35
N SER A 273 -10.88 -14.91 -1.37
CA SER A 273 -11.96 -15.88 -1.24
C SER A 273 -11.55 -17.33 -1.37
N ALA A 274 -10.36 -17.70 -1.84
CA ALA A 274 -10.00 -19.12 -1.84
C ALA A 274 -8.50 -19.37 -1.69
N ALA A 275 -8.14 -20.00 -0.57
CA ALA A 275 -6.82 -20.57 -0.37
C ALA A 275 -6.66 -21.85 -1.19
N THR A 276 -6.35 -21.72 -2.48
CA THR A 276 -5.89 -22.86 -3.29
C THR A 276 -4.61 -23.44 -2.71
N PRO A 277 -4.26 -24.72 -2.93
CA PRO A 277 -3.01 -25.34 -2.43
C PRO A 277 -1.78 -24.46 -2.62
N PHE A 278 -1.73 -23.76 -3.73
CA PHE A 278 -0.70 -22.79 -4.05
C PHE A 278 -0.74 -21.54 -3.13
N ILE A 279 -1.89 -20.87 -3.02
CA ILE A 279 -2.03 -19.68 -2.18
C ILE A 279 -1.88 -20.02 -0.68
N LYS A 280 -2.21 -21.24 -0.26
CA LYS A 280 -1.99 -21.73 1.12
C LYS A 280 -0.53 -21.65 1.53
N GLU A 281 0.40 -22.01 0.64
CA GLU A 281 1.85 -21.96 0.95
C GLU A 281 2.32 -20.51 1.11
N PHE A 282 1.79 -19.59 0.29
CA PHE A 282 2.16 -18.17 0.33
C PHE A 282 1.53 -17.42 1.52
N MET A 283 0.23 -17.57 1.73
CA MET A 283 -0.55 -16.82 2.73
C MET A 283 -0.60 -17.52 4.11
N GLN A 284 -0.12 -18.76 4.20
CA GLN A 284 -0.19 -19.60 5.40
C GLN A 284 -1.60 -19.68 6.00
N THR A 285 -2.63 -19.70 5.15
CA THR A 285 -4.05 -19.73 5.55
C THR A 285 -4.81 -20.80 4.79
N ASN A 286 -5.82 -21.38 5.45
CA ASN A 286 -6.82 -22.28 4.84
C ASN A 286 -8.22 -21.64 4.81
N VAL A 287 -8.33 -20.34 5.09
CA VAL A 287 -9.62 -19.68 5.28
C VAL A 287 -10.38 -19.57 3.97
N LEU A 288 -11.67 -19.83 4.05
CA LEU A 288 -12.66 -19.47 3.04
C LEU A 288 -13.40 -18.22 3.53
N SER A 289 -13.54 -17.22 2.68
CA SER A 289 -14.11 -15.92 3.05
C SER A 289 -14.84 -15.27 1.90
N PHE A 290 -15.93 -14.57 2.21
CA PHE A 290 -16.58 -13.63 1.31
C PHE A 290 -17.20 -12.47 2.10
N GLY A 291 -17.46 -11.37 1.41
CA GLY A 291 -18.13 -10.20 1.97
C GLY A 291 -19.64 -10.22 1.70
N LEU A 292 -20.43 -9.74 2.63
CA LEU A 292 -21.82 -9.35 2.41
C LEU A 292 -21.94 -7.87 2.77
N LEU A 293 -22.01 -7.01 1.75
CA LEU A 293 -22.22 -5.58 1.92
C LEU A 293 -23.71 -5.28 1.94
N ARG A 294 -24.23 -4.90 3.10
CA ARG A 294 -25.54 -4.29 3.23
C ARG A 294 -25.41 -2.81 2.89
N TYR A 295 -25.61 -2.49 1.62
CA TYR A 295 -25.49 -1.13 1.10
C TYR A 295 -26.78 -0.35 1.37
N ASN A 296 -26.65 0.78 2.05
CA ASN A 296 -27.77 1.68 2.36
C ASN A 296 -27.80 2.88 1.41
N LYS A 297 -28.96 3.54 1.32
CA LYS A 297 -29.13 4.83 0.61
C LYS A 297 -28.07 5.85 0.99
N ASN A 298 -27.55 5.83 2.21
CA ASN A 298 -26.37 6.60 2.58
C ASN A 298 -25.20 5.62 2.80
N PRO A 299 -24.11 5.67 1.99
CA PRO A 299 -22.98 4.77 2.14
C PRO A 299 -22.37 4.76 3.54
N SER A 300 -22.45 5.87 4.28
CA SER A 300 -21.96 5.98 5.66
C SER A 300 -22.76 5.18 6.70
N GLN A 301 -23.89 4.60 6.29
CA GLN A 301 -24.73 3.73 7.13
C GLN A 301 -24.65 2.27 6.67
N SER A 302 -23.84 1.97 5.65
CA SER A 302 -23.66 0.62 5.15
C SER A 302 -22.86 -0.23 6.13
N ILE A 303 -23.16 -1.53 6.17
CA ILE A 303 -22.48 -2.51 7.02
C ILE A 303 -21.84 -3.54 6.11
N LEU A 304 -20.56 -3.85 6.36
CA LEU A 304 -19.88 -4.97 5.72
C LEU A 304 -19.83 -6.14 6.69
N TYR A 305 -20.44 -7.25 6.31
CA TYR A 305 -20.33 -8.51 7.01
C TYR A 305 -19.22 -9.34 6.38
N HIS A 306 -18.27 -9.77 7.19
CA HIS A 306 -17.26 -10.75 6.84
C HIS A 306 -17.77 -12.14 7.19
N ILE A 307 -18.02 -12.96 6.19
CA ILE A 307 -18.46 -14.35 6.37
C ILE A 307 -17.27 -15.23 6.05
N TYR A 308 -16.76 -15.94 7.05
CA TYR A 308 -15.52 -16.70 6.91
C TYR A 308 -15.57 -18.03 7.63
N ARG A 309 -14.83 -19.01 7.12
CA ARG A 309 -14.70 -20.34 7.67
C ARG A 309 -13.21 -20.69 7.78
N PRO A 310 -12.67 -20.83 9.01
CA PRO A 310 -11.24 -21.07 9.21
C PRO A 310 -10.78 -22.49 8.86
N GLU A 311 -11.67 -23.47 8.97
CA GLU A 311 -11.41 -24.88 8.68
C GLU A 311 -12.61 -25.49 7.97
N LYS A 312 -12.37 -26.42 7.03
CA LYS A 312 -13.40 -27.01 6.16
C LYS A 312 -14.58 -27.62 6.93
N ASP A 313 -14.31 -28.21 8.11
CA ASP A 313 -15.31 -28.91 8.92
C ASP A 313 -16.10 -28.00 9.88
N LYS A 314 -15.77 -26.70 9.94
CA LYS A 314 -16.47 -25.72 10.80
C LYS A 314 -17.61 -25.03 10.05
N ALA A 315 -18.58 -24.48 10.77
CA ALA A 315 -19.58 -23.60 10.18
C ALA A 315 -18.95 -22.24 9.80
N PHE A 316 -19.57 -21.52 8.88
CA PHE A 316 -19.22 -20.12 8.64
C PHE A 316 -19.49 -19.27 9.89
N SER A 317 -18.55 -18.39 10.18
CA SER A 317 -18.62 -17.38 11.22
C SER A 317 -18.85 -16.01 10.58
N LEU A 318 -19.46 -15.10 11.33
CA LEU A 318 -19.79 -13.76 10.86
C LEU A 318 -19.20 -12.70 11.79
N LYS A 319 -18.53 -11.72 11.20
CA LYS A 319 -18.09 -10.49 11.88
C LYS A 319 -18.60 -9.28 11.11
N SER A 320 -18.98 -8.21 11.79
CA SER A 320 -19.61 -7.05 11.17
C SER A 320 -18.77 -5.79 11.37
N TYR A 321 -18.70 -4.95 10.34
CA TYR A 321 -17.90 -3.75 10.30
C TYR A 321 -18.71 -2.55 9.81
N ASP A 322 -18.41 -1.37 10.35
CA ASP A 322 -18.79 -0.11 9.71
C ASP A 322 -18.03 -0.02 8.39
N PHE A 323 -18.77 0.04 7.29
CA PHE A 323 -18.19 -0.05 5.96
C PHE A 323 -17.27 1.12 5.62
N ILE A 324 -17.54 2.31 6.16
CA ILE A 324 -16.81 3.54 5.86
C ILE A 324 -15.75 3.87 6.91
N LYS A 325 -15.78 3.24 8.08
CA LYS A 325 -14.71 3.40 9.08
C LYS A 325 -13.75 2.20 9.12
N GLY A 326 -14.13 1.04 8.63
CA GLY A 326 -13.26 -0.14 8.70
C GLY A 326 -13.16 -0.78 10.08
N ILE A 327 -14.02 -0.38 11.01
CA ILE A 327 -13.96 -0.81 12.42
C ILE A 327 -15.07 -1.84 12.69
N PRO A 328 -14.81 -2.88 13.48
CA PRO A 328 -15.86 -3.76 13.99
C PRO A 328 -17.00 -2.98 14.65
N LEU A 329 -18.25 -3.39 14.43
CA LEU A 329 -19.41 -2.66 14.95
C LEU A 329 -19.44 -2.58 16.50
N ASP A 330 -18.86 -3.56 17.18
CA ASP A 330 -18.70 -3.62 18.64
C ASP A 330 -17.62 -2.67 19.18
N LEU A 331 -16.76 -2.13 18.32
CA LEU A 331 -15.72 -1.15 18.63
C LEU A 331 -16.03 0.24 18.08
N LEU A 332 -17.28 0.50 17.69
CA LEU A 332 -17.65 1.76 17.05
C LEU A 332 -17.37 2.98 17.95
N PRO A 333 -16.60 3.97 17.46
CA PRO A 333 -16.23 5.17 18.19
C PRO A 333 -17.43 6.13 18.31
N LYS A 334 -17.43 6.95 19.36
CA LYS A 334 -18.41 8.05 19.51
C LYS A 334 -18.07 9.29 18.70
N LYS A 335 -16.79 9.49 18.37
CA LYS A 335 -16.27 10.68 17.65
C LYS A 335 -15.27 10.27 16.58
N THR A 336 -15.25 11.01 15.48
CA THR A 336 -14.22 10.90 14.44
C THR A 336 -13.36 12.16 14.42
N VAL A 337 -12.06 11.96 14.32
CA VAL A 337 -11.02 12.99 14.13
C VAL A 337 -10.41 12.78 12.77
N LYS A 338 -10.15 13.86 12.03
CA LYS A 338 -9.50 13.79 10.73
C LYS A 338 -8.08 14.30 10.85
N ILE A 339 -7.15 13.61 10.21
CA ILE A 339 -5.77 14.08 10.00
C ILE A 339 -5.49 14.07 8.50
N GLY A 340 -4.72 15.05 8.03
CA GLY A 340 -4.39 15.24 6.64
C GLY A 340 -2.90 15.15 6.37
N SER A 341 -2.53 14.94 5.11
CA SER A 341 -1.17 15.15 4.64
C SER A 341 -1.14 15.35 3.12
N SER A 342 -0.12 16.04 2.65
CA SER A 342 0.31 15.98 1.25
C SER A 342 1.71 15.42 1.20
N MET A 343 1.87 14.30 0.49
CA MET A 343 3.15 13.61 0.37
C MET A 343 3.31 12.98 -1.01
N ASP A 344 4.54 12.61 -1.35
CA ASP A 344 4.82 12.02 -2.64
C ASP A 344 4.47 10.53 -2.66
N LEU A 345 3.37 10.13 -3.30
CA LEU A 345 2.95 8.72 -3.41
C LEU A 345 3.05 8.16 -4.84
N SER A 346 3.50 8.97 -5.81
CA SER A 346 3.67 8.55 -7.22
C SER A 346 4.91 9.10 -7.95
N GLY A 347 5.58 10.09 -7.38
CA GLY A 347 6.78 10.75 -7.90
C GLY A 347 8.09 10.09 -7.44
N VAL A 348 9.16 10.86 -7.31
CA VAL A 348 10.54 10.35 -7.14
C VAL A 348 10.86 9.78 -5.74
N LEU A 349 10.04 10.10 -4.74
CA LEU A 349 10.14 9.64 -3.35
C LEU A 349 9.07 8.60 -2.98
N TYR A 350 8.23 8.18 -3.95
CA TYR A 350 7.03 7.39 -3.69
C TYR A 350 7.27 6.13 -2.87
N LYS A 351 8.38 5.41 -3.07
CA LYS A 351 8.68 4.16 -2.35
C LYS A 351 8.82 4.39 -0.85
N SER A 352 9.54 5.44 -0.47
CA SER A 352 9.72 5.81 0.93
C SER A 352 8.42 6.31 1.55
N PHE A 353 7.67 7.14 0.84
CA PHE A 353 6.44 7.73 1.38
C PHE A 353 5.24 6.78 1.35
N GLN A 354 5.24 5.74 0.52
CA GLN A 354 4.35 4.59 0.67
C GLN A 354 4.62 3.82 1.96
N HIS A 355 5.89 3.66 2.37
CA HIS A 355 6.21 3.08 3.68
C HIS A 355 5.80 4.00 4.83
N VAL A 356 5.91 5.33 4.68
CA VAL A 356 5.37 6.31 5.62
C VAL A 356 3.85 6.14 5.77
N GLN A 357 3.09 6.19 4.66
CA GLN A 357 1.64 5.98 4.68
C GLN A 357 1.26 4.68 5.40
N LYS A 358 1.92 3.57 5.08
CA LYS A 358 1.70 2.27 5.72
C LYS A 358 2.01 2.28 7.22
N SER A 359 3.07 2.97 7.63
CA SER A 359 3.49 3.02 9.03
C SER A 359 2.62 3.94 9.88
N VAL A 360 2.21 5.09 9.35
CA VAL A 360 1.20 5.96 9.96
C VAL A 360 -0.10 5.18 10.14
N HIS A 361 -0.55 4.49 9.08
CA HIS A 361 -1.74 3.67 9.14
C HIS A 361 -1.66 2.59 10.21
N ALA A 362 -0.55 1.83 10.28
CA ALA A 362 -0.37 0.80 11.30
C ALA A 362 -0.43 1.37 12.73
N ALA A 363 0.17 2.54 12.99
CA ALA A 363 0.10 3.20 14.29
C ALA A 363 -1.33 3.71 14.60
N VAL A 364 -2.02 4.27 13.62
CA VAL A 364 -3.40 4.75 13.72
C VAL A 364 -4.38 3.61 13.95
N GLN A 365 -4.24 2.48 13.26
CA GLN A 365 -5.09 1.31 13.47
C GLN A 365 -4.92 0.72 14.87
N ASN A 366 -3.69 0.64 15.37
CA ASN A 366 -3.45 0.19 16.74
C ASN A 366 -4.12 1.09 17.79
N PHE A 367 -4.28 2.38 17.48
CA PHE A 367 -5.05 3.32 18.31
C PHE A 367 -6.56 3.16 18.13
N ASN A 368 -7.03 3.09 16.88
CA ASN A 368 -8.45 2.95 16.54
C ASN A 368 -9.08 1.65 17.05
N ASN A 369 -8.29 0.60 17.26
CA ASN A 369 -8.74 -0.67 17.85
C ASN A 369 -8.95 -0.59 19.38
N GLN A 370 -8.61 0.53 20.02
CA GLN A 370 -8.86 0.73 21.46
C GLN A 370 -10.33 1.07 21.70
N LYS A 371 -10.93 0.40 22.69
CA LYS A 371 -12.31 0.68 23.10
C LYS A 371 -12.44 2.11 23.61
N ASP A 372 -13.55 2.77 23.27
CA ASP A 372 -13.91 4.14 23.69
C ASP A 372 -13.01 5.28 23.19
N ALA A 373 -11.93 4.99 22.45
CA ALA A 373 -11.13 6.00 21.78
C ALA A 373 -11.91 6.63 20.59
N PRO A 374 -11.69 7.91 20.27
CA PRO A 374 -12.14 8.46 18.99
C PRO A 374 -11.45 7.75 17.84
N TYR A 375 -12.13 7.67 16.71
CA TYR A 375 -11.54 7.16 15.49
C TYR A 375 -10.81 8.24 14.73
N ILE A 376 -9.56 7.97 14.38
CA ILE A 376 -8.75 8.82 13.53
C ILE A 376 -8.88 8.34 12.08
N ARG A 377 -9.33 9.24 11.22
CA ARG A 377 -9.44 9.06 9.77
C ARG A 377 -8.31 9.81 9.08
N GLU A 378 -7.61 9.11 8.21
CA GLU A 378 -6.41 9.58 7.52
C GLU A 378 -6.75 10.07 6.12
N TYR A 379 -6.36 11.29 5.77
CA TYR A 379 -6.52 11.89 4.43
C TYR A 379 -5.13 12.21 3.87
N LEU A 380 -4.45 11.19 3.37
CA LEU A 380 -3.10 11.31 2.81
C LEU A 380 -3.21 11.45 1.29
N PHE A 381 -2.92 12.65 0.79
CA PHE A 381 -3.03 12.98 -0.63
C PHE A 381 -1.67 12.90 -1.33
N ASP A 382 -1.69 12.35 -2.55
CA ASP A 382 -0.53 12.28 -3.41
C ASP A 382 -0.25 13.64 -4.07
N ASP A 383 0.93 14.21 -3.84
CA ASP A 383 1.41 15.37 -4.58
C ASP A 383 2.36 15.03 -5.75
N GLY A 384 2.84 13.78 -5.85
CA GLY A 384 3.80 13.35 -6.86
C GLY A 384 5.12 14.13 -6.82
N TYR A 385 5.48 14.72 -5.66
CA TYR A 385 6.59 15.67 -5.51
C TYR A 385 6.47 16.91 -6.39
N VAL A 386 5.23 17.31 -6.74
CA VAL A 386 4.92 18.52 -7.50
C VAL A 386 4.44 19.62 -6.53
N PRO A 387 5.21 20.70 -6.30
CA PRO A 387 4.87 21.74 -5.33
C PRO A 387 3.46 22.33 -5.49
N ALA A 388 3.03 22.58 -6.73
CA ALA A 388 1.70 23.12 -7.01
C ALA A 388 0.57 22.13 -6.67
N ARG A 389 0.80 20.81 -6.76
CA ARG A 389 -0.18 19.80 -6.36
C ARG A 389 -0.27 19.74 -4.84
N SER A 390 0.86 19.84 -4.15
CA SER A 390 0.91 19.89 -2.69
C SER A 390 0.13 21.09 -2.13
N LEU A 391 0.32 22.29 -2.69
CA LEU A 391 -0.47 23.47 -2.31
C LEU A 391 -1.98 23.23 -2.49
N LYS A 392 -2.41 22.67 -3.63
CA LYS A 392 -3.82 22.34 -3.88
C LYS A 392 -4.36 21.28 -2.92
N ASN A 393 -3.54 20.28 -2.56
CA ASN A 393 -3.90 19.26 -1.57
C ASN A 393 -4.13 19.88 -0.20
N ILE A 394 -3.27 20.80 0.24
CA ILE A 394 -3.44 21.54 1.49
C ILE A 394 -4.72 22.39 1.46
N GLU A 395 -4.97 23.12 0.36
CA GLU A 395 -6.19 23.91 0.18
C GLU A 395 -7.45 23.05 0.20
N ARG A 396 -7.39 21.85 -0.40
CA ARG A 396 -8.47 20.86 -0.35
C ARG A 396 -8.70 20.38 1.08
N LEU A 397 -7.66 19.98 1.81
CA LEU A 397 -7.76 19.54 3.20
C LEU A 397 -8.42 20.61 4.08
N MET A 398 -7.98 21.87 3.95
CA MET A 398 -8.60 23.00 4.66
C MET A 398 -10.09 23.15 4.32
N SER A 399 -10.45 23.07 3.03
CA SER A 399 -11.86 23.16 2.60
C SER A 399 -12.74 22.03 3.17
N GLU A 400 -12.14 20.88 3.50
CA GLU A 400 -12.80 19.73 4.13
C GLU A 400 -12.78 19.77 5.67
N GLY A 401 -12.30 20.88 6.25
CA GLY A 401 -12.16 21.11 7.69
C GLY A 401 -11.04 20.29 8.33
N ILE A 402 -9.98 20.00 7.57
CA ILE A 402 -8.81 19.26 8.02
C ILE A 402 -7.64 20.23 8.12
N ASP A 403 -7.34 20.65 9.34
CA ASP A 403 -6.28 21.63 9.66
C ASP A 403 -5.01 20.99 10.23
N SER A 404 -5.07 19.72 10.63
CA SER A 404 -3.95 18.98 11.23
C SER A 404 -3.21 18.18 10.17
N ILE A 405 -2.05 18.68 9.75
CA ILE A 405 -1.25 18.16 8.64
C ILE A 405 -0.04 17.41 9.19
N LEU A 406 0.02 16.09 9.00
CA LEU A 406 1.09 15.24 9.51
C LEU A 406 2.07 14.87 8.39
N PHE A 407 3.38 14.91 8.65
CA PHE A 407 4.44 14.45 7.73
C PHE A 407 4.43 15.02 6.32
N PRO A 408 4.04 16.29 6.06
CA PRO A 408 4.16 16.78 4.71
C PRO A 408 5.65 16.84 4.31
N SER A 409 5.90 16.66 3.01
CA SER A 409 7.24 16.50 2.45
C SER A 409 7.50 17.46 1.30
N GLY A 410 8.78 17.64 0.97
CA GLY A 410 9.23 18.53 -0.11
C GLY A 410 9.41 19.98 0.35
N SER A 411 10.67 20.42 0.44
CA SER A 411 11.01 21.78 0.90
C SER A 411 10.41 22.88 0.02
N VAL A 412 10.39 22.69 -1.31
CA VAL A 412 9.81 23.68 -2.24
C VAL A 412 8.30 23.77 -2.06
N ALA A 413 7.61 22.65 -1.88
CA ALA A 413 6.17 22.61 -1.62
C ALA A 413 5.83 23.33 -0.30
N PHE A 414 6.61 23.06 0.74
CA PHE A 414 6.43 23.62 2.07
C PHE A 414 6.49 25.15 2.09
N GLU A 415 7.37 25.78 1.31
CA GLU A 415 7.42 27.25 1.20
C GLU A 415 6.15 27.85 0.59
N LEU A 416 5.44 27.14 -0.30
CA LEU A 416 4.24 27.66 -0.97
C LEU A 416 3.04 27.81 -0.02
N TYR A 417 2.88 26.87 0.93
CA TYR A 417 1.77 26.90 1.89
C TYR A 417 2.17 27.36 3.29
N LYS A 418 3.43 27.73 3.52
CA LYS A 418 3.94 28.28 4.79
C LYS A 418 3.13 29.46 5.32
N LYS A 419 2.51 30.25 4.44
CA LYS A 419 1.58 31.32 4.81
C LYS A 419 0.40 30.82 5.67
N TYR A 420 -0.16 29.65 5.35
CA TYR A 420 -1.27 29.03 6.09
C TYR A 420 -0.82 28.51 7.46
N ILE A 421 0.45 28.12 7.61
CA ILE A 421 1.05 27.77 8.90
C ILE A 421 1.25 29.04 9.76
N LYS A 422 1.66 30.15 9.15
CA LYS A 422 1.89 31.41 9.87
C LYS A 422 0.60 32.07 10.35
N SER A 423 -0.47 31.99 9.56
CA SER A 423 -1.80 32.49 9.95
C SER A 423 -2.51 31.59 10.97
N GLY A 424 -2.08 30.33 11.11
CA GLY A 424 -2.73 29.34 11.97
C GLY A 424 -3.92 28.64 11.31
N ASP A 425 -4.10 28.79 10.00
CA ASP A 425 -5.13 28.08 9.23
C ASP A 425 -4.88 26.56 9.21
N ILE A 426 -3.61 26.15 9.29
CA ILE A 426 -3.19 24.76 9.47
C ILE A 426 -2.14 24.64 10.56
N THR A 427 -2.11 23.48 11.21
CA THR A 427 -1.01 23.06 12.07
C THR A 427 -0.27 21.90 11.42
N VAL A 428 1.05 22.04 11.33
CA VAL A 428 1.91 21.03 10.73
C VAL A 428 2.70 20.27 11.79
N TYR A 429 2.48 18.97 11.86
CA TYR A 429 3.18 18.06 12.76
C TYR A 429 4.22 17.26 11.99
N PHE A 430 5.46 17.34 12.47
CA PHE A 430 6.60 16.53 12.03
C PHE A 430 6.88 16.59 10.52
N PRO A 431 6.98 17.78 9.90
CA PRO A 431 7.26 17.88 8.48
C PRO A 431 8.67 17.39 8.15
N MET A 432 8.81 16.76 6.99
CA MET A 432 10.06 16.18 6.49
C MET A 432 10.73 17.12 5.48
N VAL A 433 11.15 18.30 5.97
CA VAL A 433 11.61 19.43 5.14
C VAL A 433 12.85 20.12 5.71
N GLN A 434 13.52 20.90 4.85
CA GLN A 434 14.71 21.69 5.19
C GLN A 434 14.39 22.90 6.08
N ASP A 435 13.32 23.64 5.73
CA ASP A 435 12.97 24.89 6.40
C ASP A 435 12.55 24.66 7.86
N ARG A 436 12.79 25.68 8.69
CA ARG A 436 12.39 25.73 10.10
C ARG A 436 11.61 27.04 10.26
N VAL A 437 10.28 26.98 10.19
CA VAL A 437 9.39 28.15 10.31
C VAL A 437 9.37 28.66 11.76
N ASN A 438 10.47 29.23 12.21
CA ASN A 438 10.71 29.56 13.62
C ASN A 438 9.82 30.69 14.16
N ALA A 439 9.03 31.34 13.30
CA ALA A 439 8.15 32.45 13.64
C ALA A 439 6.69 32.07 13.92
N THR A 440 6.33 30.77 13.94
CA THR A 440 4.94 30.33 14.23
C THR A 440 4.91 29.17 15.19
N ARG A 441 3.92 29.19 16.10
CA ARG A 441 3.65 28.06 17.00
C ARG A 441 2.93 26.90 16.32
N HIS A 442 2.45 27.07 15.09
CA HIS A 442 1.67 26.07 14.34
C HIS A 442 2.51 25.03 13.59
N VAL A 443 3.78 24.87 13.97
CA VAL A 443 4.64 23.78 13.46
C VAL A 443 5.43 23.16 14.60
N ILE A 444 5.60 21.84 14.57
CA ILE A 444 6.52 21.11 15.46
C ILE A 444 7.31 20.09 14.63
N PHE A 445 8.62 20.03 14.83
CA PHE A 445 9.51 19.08 14.16
C PHE A 445 9.86 17.93 15.11
N LEU A 446 9.87 16.70 14.60
CA LEU A 446 10.41 15.58 15.37
C LEU A 446 11.94 15.60 15.22
N ARG A 447 12.39 15.52 13.98
CA ARG A 447 13.78 15.34 13.56
C ARG A 447 14.68 16.57 13.73
N GLN A 448 15.97 16.27 13.74
CA GLN A 448 17.03 17.23 13.46
C GLN A 448 16.90 17.85 12.05
N ASN A 449 17.52 19.02 11.87
CA ASN A 449 17.68 19.64 10.56
C ASN A 449 18.67 18.85 9.70
N TYR A 450 18.40 18.73 8.40
CA TYR A 450 19.33 18.15 7.42
C TYR A 450 20.71 18.81 7.47
N ASN A 451 20.81 20.10 7.79
CA ASN A 451 22.11 20.75 8.01
C ASN A 451 22.87 20.16 9.20
N GLN A 452 22.17 19.72 10.24
CA GLN A 452 22.81 19.01 11.36
C GLN A 452 23.21 17.58 10.97
N GLU A 453 22.44 16.91 10.12
CA GLU A 453 22.86 15.63 9.53
C GLU A 453 24.13 15.77 8.70
N VAL A 454 24.23 16.81 7.86
CA VAL A 454 25.44 17.17 7.10
C VAL A 454 26.61 17.44 8.05
N ARG A 455 26.39 18.22 9.09
CA ARG A 455 27.44 18.58 10.04
C ARG A 455 28.01 17.37 10.76
N VAL A 456 27.15 16.54 11.35
CA VAL A 456 27.59 15.34 12.07
C VAL A 456 28.26 14.35 11.11
N SER A 457 27.71 14.13 9.91
CA SER A 457 28.29 13.18 8.94
C SER A 457 29.65 13.65 8.40
N LEU A 458 29.81 14.94 8.06
CA LEU A 458 31.09 15.47 7.61
C LEU A 458 32.12 15.51 8.74
N GLU A 459 31.75 15.93 9.96
CA GLU A 459 32.66 15.88 11.11
C GLU A 459 33.12 14.43 11.39
N TYR A 460 32.21 13.45 11.33
CA TYR A 460 32.55 12.03 11.45
C TYR A 460 33.57 11.60 10.40
N ILE A 461 33.33 11.93 9.12
CA ILE A 461 34.21 11.55 8.01
C ILE A 461 35.58 12.18 8.17
N VAL A 462 35.66 13.49 8.39
CA VAL A 462 36.93 14.22 8.52
C VAL A 462 37.75 13.72 9.71
N ASN A 463 37.09 13.33 10.80
CA ASN A 463 37.80 12.84 12.00
C ASN A 463 38.24 11.36 11.88
N THR A 464 37.63 10.58 11.00
CA THR A 464 37.94 9.14 10.83
C THR A 464 38.79 8.84 9.60
N SER A 465 39.06 9.87 8.78
CA SER A 465 39.61 9.70 7.45
C SER A 465 40.48 10.88 7.03
N SER A 466 41.58 10.60 6.31
CA SER A 466 42.30 11.63 5.57
C SER A 466 41.49 12.04 4.34
N VAL A 467 40.82 13.19 4.41
CA VAL A 467 40.03 13.77 3.32
C VAL A 467 40.67 15.10 2.91
N LYS A 468 40.97 15.26 1.63
CA LYS A 468 41.53 16.49 1.05
C LYS A 468 40.54 17.18 0.14
N LYS A 469 39.66 16.42 -0.55
CA LYS A 469 38.68 16.99 -1.48
C LYS A 469 37.33 16.27 -1.42
N CYS A 470 36.25 17.04 -1.46
CA CYS A 470 34.87 16.55 -1.44
C CYS A 470 34.09 16.99 -2.68
N ALA A 471 33.33 16.09 -3.29
CA ALA A 471 32.38 16.41 -4.35
C ALA A 471 30.96 16.46 -3.77
N LEU A 472 30.27 17.58 -3.95
CA LEU A 472 28.93 17.81 -3.42
C LEU A 472 27.92 17.67 -4.55
N PHE A 473 27.22 16.53 -4.60
CA PHE A 473 26.14 16.30 -5.56
C PHE A 473 24.80 16.64 -4.92
N TYR A 474 24.12 17.69 -5.39
CA TYR A 474 22.94 18.22 -4.71
C TYR A 474 21.84 18.71 -5.65
N GLN A 475 20.60 18.60 -5.18
CA GLN A 475 19.44 19.19 -5.85
C GLN A 475 19.48 20.71 -5.69
N ASN A 476 19.48 21.45 -6.79
CA ASN A 476 19.66 22.90 -6.79
C ASN A 476 18.36 23.67 -6.45
N ASP A 477 17.81 23.39 -5.28
CA ASP A 477 16.57 24.00 -4.80
C ASP A 477 16.55 24.15 -3.28
N ALA A 478 15.36 24.44 -2.71
CA ALA A 478 15.16 24.60 -1.27
C ALA A 478 15.46 23.33 -0.44
N TYR A 479 15.72 22.18 -1.07
CA TYR A 479 16.14 20.96 -0.39
C TYR A 479 17.66 20.79 -0.39
N GLY A 480 18.29 20.69 -1.57
CA GLY A 480 19.72 20.31 -1.65
C GLY A 480 20.72 21.45 -1.43
N LEU A 481 20.39 22.67 -1.87
CA LEU A 481 21.32 23.81 -1.81
C LEU A 481 21.71 24.21 -0.37
N PRO A 482 20.79 24.28 0.62
CA PRO A 482 21.17 24.63 2.00
C PRO A 482 22.12 23.60 2.64
N MET A 483 22.00 22.32 2.29
CA MET A 483 22.95 21.29 2.73
C MET A 483 24.33 21.48 2.11
N ALA A 484 24.39 21.80 0.81
CA ALA A 484 25.65 22.11 0.13
C ALA A 484 26.35 23.34 0.75
N GLN A 485 25.59 24.39 1.07
CA GLN A 485 26.11 25.59 1.74
C GLN A 485 26.65 25.29 3.15
N GLU A 486 25.97 24.44 3.92
CA GLU A 486 26.48 24.01 5.22
C GLU A 486 27.76 23.16 5.07
N ALA A 487 27.82 22.29 4.05
CA ALA A 487 29.02 21.55 3.72
C ALA A 487 30.17 22.49 3.34
N HIS A 488 29.94 23.52 2.51
CA HIS A 488 30.95 24.53 2.17
C HIS A 488 31.55 25.16 3.42
N ARG A 489 30.71 25.54 4.38
CA ARG A 489 31.12 26.15 5.65
C ARG A 489 32.05 25.22 6.44
N ILE A 490 31.68 23.95 6.60
CA ILE A 490 32.44 22.96 7.36
C ILE A 490 33.76 22.61 6.66
N LEU A 491 33.73 22.36 5.35
CA LEU A 491 34.89 21.98 4.57
C LEU A 491 35.92 23.12 4.54
N SER A 492 35.47 24.36 4.37
CA SER A 492 36.34 25.55 4.42
C SER A 492 37.00 25.71 5.79
N GLN A 493 36.25 25.50 6.89
CA GLN A 493 36.81 25.54 8.26
C GLN A 493 37.88 24.46 8.50
N LYS A 494 37.85 23.37 7.74
CA LYS A 494 38.79 22.25 7.84
C LYS A 494 39.89 22.30 6.76
N ASN A 495 39.94 23.33 5.93
CA ASN A 495 40.84 23.45 4.77
C ASN A 495 40.73 22.26 3.80
N ILE A 496 39.52 21.75 3.58
CA ILE A 496 39.21 20.69 2.63
C ILE A 496 38.65 21.33 1.36
N GLU A 497 39.24 21.02 0.21
CA GLU A 497 38.77 21.50 -1.08
C GLU A 497 37.40 20.87 -1.42
N TYR A 498 36.59 21.57 -2.21
CA TYR A 498 35.34 20.99 -2.69
C TYR A 498 35.00 21.41 -4.11
N ILE A 499 34.17 20.59 -4.76
CA ILE A 499 33.53 20.92 -6.03
C ILE A 499 32.01 20.75 -5.90
N ASP A 500 31.27 21.61 -6.60
CA ASP A 500 29.82 21.55 -6.67
C ASP A 500 29.35 20.83 -7.93
N LEU A 501 28.39 19.94 -7.74
CA LEU A 501 27.73 19.16 -8.79
C LEU A 501 26.20 19.34 -8.67
N PRO A 502 25.67 20.56 -8.89
CA PRO A 502 24.24 20.84 -8.80
C PRO A 502 23.46 20.16 -9.91
N TYR A 503 22.23 19.75 -9.65
CA TYR A 503 21.28 19.33 -10.68
C TYR A 503 19.88 19.91 -10.46
N GLU A 504 19.14 20.09 -11.55
CA GLU A 504 17.72 20.45 -11.51
C GLU A 504 16.87 19.18 -11.60
N LEU A 505 15.79 19.12 -10.83
CA LEU A 505 14.88 17.97 -10.84
C LEU A 505 14.30 17.70 -12.25
N SER A 506 14.03 18.76 -13.01
CA SER A 506 13.50 18.70 -14.37
C SER A 506 14.51 18.18 -15.40
N SER A 507 15.81 18.27 -15.13
CA SER A 507 16.89 17.85 -16.04
C SER A 507 17.61 16.58 -15.58
N ALA A 508 17.07 15.84 -14.60
CA ALA A 508 17.66 14.65 -13.99
C ALA A 508 17.63 13.39 -14.87
N THR A 509 17.89 13.53 -16.18
CA THR A 509 17.84 12.43 -17.17
C THR A 509 19.18 11.77 -17.43
N SER A 510 20.30 12.50 -17.30
CA SER A 510 21.67 11.96 -17.37
C SER A 510 22.62 12.77 -16.49
N PHE A 511 23.63 12.10 -15.94
CA PHE A 511 24.63 12.72 -15.07
C PHE A 511 26.07 12.49 -15.57
N LYS A 512 26.26 12.28 -16.88
CA LYS A 512 27.57 12.05 -17.50
C LYS A 512 28.54 13.21 -17.25
N ASP A 513 28.07 14.45 -17.42
CA ASP A 513 28.91 15.64 -17.20
C ASP A 513 29.30 15.77 -15.72
N HIS A 514 28.38 15.47 -14.80
CA HIS A 514 28.67 15.43 -13.36
C HIS A 514 29.72 14.36 -13.04
N ALA A 515 29.60 13.16 -13.62
CA ALA A 515 30.56 12.08 -13.45
C ALA A 515 31.95 12.42 -14.02
N GLN A 516 32.01 13.08 -15.17
CA GLN A 516 33.27 13.58 -15.75
C GLN A 516 33.93 14.64 -14.86
N LYS A 517 33.16 15.60 -14.33
CA LYS A 517 33.65 16.62 -13.40
C LYS A 517 34.15 15.99 -12.09
N PHE A 518 33.42 15.04 -11.53
CA PHE A 518 33.84 14.27 -10.36
C PHE A 518 35.18 13.59 -10.61
N LYS A 519 35.31 12.85 -11.73
CA LYS A 519 36.56 12.17 -12.09
C LYS A 519 37.73 13.13 -12.27
N ALA A 520 37.50 14.26 -12.94
CA ALA A 520 38.53 15.29 -13.12
C ALA A 520 38.96 15.94 -11.80
N SER A 521 38.08 16.01 -10.80
CA SER A 521 38.44 16.58 -9.49
C SER A 521 39.29 15.67 -8.61
N SER A 522 39.24 14.34 -8.84
CA SER A 522 39.87 13.35 -7.95
C SER A 522 39.45 13.52 -6.48
N ALA A 523 38.15 13.70 -6.23
CA ALA A 523 37.62 13.89 -4.88
C ALA A 523 37.67 12.59 -4.07
N ASP A 524 38.04 12.68 -2.79
CA ASP A 524 38.12 11.53 -1.88
C ASP A 524 36.73 11.13 -1.34
N VAL A 525 35.80 12.08 -1.35
CA VAL A 525 34.45 11.95 -0.80
C VAL A 525 33.43 12.41 -1.83
N ILE A 526 32.32 11.68 -1.96
CA ILE A 526 31.07 12.14 -2.57
C ILE A 526 30.04 12.34 -1.46
N ALA A 527 29.55 13.56 -1.30
CA ALA A 527 28.39 13.84 -0.46
C ALA A 527 27.14 13.98 -1.33
N LEU A 528 26.11 13.20 -1.01
CA LEU A 528 24.87 13.10 -1.78
C LEU A 528 23.74 13.87 -1.06
N TYR A 529 23.46 15.10 -1.48
CA TYR A 529 22.36 15.94 -0.99
C TYR A 529 21.24 16.01 -2.03
N ALA A 530 20.80 14.83 -2.46
CA ALA A 530 19.95 14.59 -3.61
C ALA A 530 18.84 13.59 -3.28
N THR A 531 17.86 13.46 -4.16
CA THR A 531 16.91 12.35 -4.09
C THR A 531 17.62 11.00 -4.29
N PRO A 532 17.13 9.90 -3.70
CA PRO A 532 17.75 8.58 -3.86
C PRO A 532 17.88 8.14 -5.32
N GLU A 533 16.88 8.44 -6.15
CA GLU A 533 16.90 8.12 -7.57
C GLU A 533 17.99 8.90 -8.33
N ALA A 534 18.08 10.22 -8.12
CA ALA A 534 19.11 11.03 -8.75
C ALA A 534 20.52 10.60 -8.31
N ALA A 535 20.71 10.33 -7.01
CA ALA A 535 21.97 9.82 -6.49
C ALA A 535 22.36 8.47 -7.11
N GLN A 536 21.42 7.53 -7.20
CA GLN A 536 21.65 6.23 -7.84
C GLN A 536 22.06 6.40 -9.32
N ARG A 537 21.35 7.25 -10.07
CA ARG A 537 21.66 7.54 -11.48
C ARG A 537 23.03 8.19 -11.63
N PHE A 538 23.39 9.15 -10.77
CA PHE A 538 24.71 9.78 -10.77
C PHE A 538 25.82 8.77 -10.50
N LEU A 539 25.70 7.96 -9.45
CA LEU A 539 26.67 6.92 -9.13
C LEU A 539 26.75 5.85 -10.24
N ALA A 540 25.67 5.59 -10.97
CA ALA A 540 25.67 4.64 -12.08
C ALA A 540 26.52 5.09 -13.28
N GLU A 541 26.74 6.40 -13.44
CA GLU A 541 27.60 6.99 -14.50
C GLU A 541 29.09 6.98 -14.12
N ILE A 542 29.43 6.63 -12.87
CA ILE A 542 30.81 6.52 -12.38
C ILE A 542 31.22 5.04 -12.37
N SER A 543 32.47 4.76 -12.77
CA SER A 543 32.98 3.39 -12.76
C SER A 543 33.04 2.82 -11.34
N THR A 544 32.73 1.54 -11.16
CA THR A 544 32.81 0.90 -9.83
C THR A 544 34.22 0.99 -9.24
N ALA A 545 35.27 0.94 -10.07
CA ALA A 545 36.65 1.08 -9.61
C ALA A 545 36.91 2.47 -8.98
N ASP A 546 36.41 3.53 -9.61
CA ASP A 546 36.52 4.90 -9.07
C ASP A 546 35.68 5.06 -7.79
N LEU A 547 34.53 4.37 -7.68
CA LEU A 547 33.68 4.44 -6.49
C LEU A 547 34.22 3.64 -5.30
N ILE A 548 34.91 2.51 -5.53
CA ILE A 548 35.49 1.69 -4.44
C ILE A 548 36.55 2.47 -3.66
N SER A 549 37.32 3.33 -4.32
CA SER A 549 38.32 4.20 -3.69
C SER A 549 37.73 5.49 -3.09
N THR A 550 36.44 5.75 -3.30
CA THR A 550 35.77 6.99 -2.90
C THR A 550 34.84 6.74 -1.72
N LYS A 551 34.90 7.61 -0.71
CA LYS A 551 33.95 7.56 0.42
C LYS A 551 32.66 8.21 0.00
N ILE A 552 31.53 7.56 0.28
CA ILE A 552 30.21 8.11 -0.03
C ILE A 552 29.51 8.44 1.29
N CYS A 553 28.90 9.61 1.39
CA CYS A 553 28.03 9.95 2.50
C CYS A 553 26.72 10.59 2.06
N ALA A 554 25.65 10.36 2.84
CA ALA A 554 24.33 10.87 2.51
C ALA A 554 23.44 10.98 3.76
N PRO A 555 22.45 11.90 3.76
CA PRO A 555 21.49 12.05 4.83
C PRO A 555 20.37 11.01 4.78
N SER A 556 19.47 11.09 5.75
CA SER A 556 18.39 10.15 6.02
C SER A 556 17.54 9.68 4.83
N PRO A 557 17.23 10.48 3.78
CA PRO A 557 16.45 9.99 2.63
C PRO A 557 17.12 8.83 1.87
N MET A 558 18.43 8.67 2.02
CA MET A 558 19.23 7.67 1.33
C MET A 558 19.13 6.25 1.91
N PHE A 559 18.39 6.07 3.02
CA PHE A 559 18.09 4.74 3.57
C PHE A 559 17.09 3.91 2.73
N MET A 560 16.69 4.39 1.55
CA MET A 560 15.76 3.69 0.67
C MET A 560 16.33 2.33 0.21
N ALA A 561 15.51 1.27 0.30
CA ALA A 561 15.93 -0.10 0.05
C ALA A 561 16.61 -0.31 -1.31
N ASP A 562 16.11 0.31 -2.38
CA ASP A 562 16.71 0.19 -3.71
C ASP A 562 18.08 0.86 -3.81
N PHE A 563 18.27 2.00 -3.15
CA PHE A 563 19.58 2.64 -3.10
C PHE A 563 20.57 1.77 -2.30
N LEU A 564 20.17 1.25 -1.15
CA LEU A 564 21.00 0.34 -0.36
C LEU A 564 21.33 -0.95 -1.12
N LYS A 565 20.38 -1.48 -1.89
CA LYS A 565 20.59 -2.62 -2.79
C LYS A 565 21.56 -2.27 -3.92
N PHE A 566 21.44 -1.07 -4.50
CA PHE A 566 22.37 -0.59 -5.51
C PHE A 566 23.80 -0.50 -4.96
N ILE A 567 23.99 0.09 -3.79
CA ILE A 567 25.29 0.19 -3.10
C ILE A 567 25.87 -1.21 -2.83
N SER A 568 25.10 -2.08 -2.18
CA SER A 568 25.58 -3.41 -1.78
C SER A 568 25.86 -4.34 -2.95
N SER A 569 25.04 -4.31 -4.02
CA SER A 569 25.25 -5.12 -5.23
C SER A 569 26.54 -4.77 -6.00
N ARG A 570 27.10 -3.58 -5.75
CA ARG A 570 28.37 -3.12 -6.33
C ARG A 570 29.55 -3.21 -5.37
N GLY A 571 29.36 -3.78 -4.16
CA GLY A 571 30.41 -3.84 -3.14
C GLY A 571 30.81 -2.47 -2.58
N LEU A 572 29.95 -1.47 -2.72
CA LEU A 572 30.22 -0.11 -2.24
C LEU A 572 29.80 0.05 -0.78
N HIS A 573 30.34 1.08 -0.13
CA HIS A 573 29.96 1.48 1.22
C HIS A 573 29.49 2.93 1.21
N VAL A 574 28.43 3.21 1.97
CA VAL A 574 27.95 4.58 2.22
C VAL A 574 27.81 4.79 3.72
N ILE A 575 28.28 5.95 4.17
CA ILE A 575 28.09 6.46 5.52
C ILE A 575 26.77 7.23 5.53
N LEU A 576 25.80 6.76 6.30
CA LEU A 576 24.48 7.37 6.34
C LEU A 576 24.27 8.07 7.68
N SER A 577 23.73 9.28 7.64
CA SER A 577 23.14 9.92 8.82
C SER A 577 21.64 9.63 8.88
N SER A 578 21.15 9.48 10.10
CA SER A 578 19.75 9.24 10.43
C SER A 578 19.32 10.16 11.55
N THR A 579 18.07 10.60 11.50
CA THR A 579 17.41 11.40 12.53
C THR A 579 16.72 10.54 13.59
N VAL A 580 16.72 9.21 13.43
CA VAL A 580 16.19 8.21 14.38
C VAL A 580 17.22 7.09 14.58
N PRO A 581 17.16 6.32 15.69
CA PRO A 581 18.03 5.16 15.84
C PRO A 581 17.70 4.05 14.81
N SER A 582 18.54 3.03 14.78
CA SER A 582 18.32 1.85 13.92
C SER A 582 16.93 1.24 14.17
N PRO A 583 16.10 1.05 13.13
CA PRO A 583 14.84 0.33 13.26
C PRO A 583 15.04 -1.15 13.58
N TRP A 584 16.27 -1.68 13.49
CA TRP A 584 16.63 -3.05 13.85
C TRP A 584 17.13 -3.20 15.29
N ASP A 585 17.22 -2.11 16.06
CA ASP A 585 17.63 -2.17 17.46
C ASP A 585 16.69 -3.12 18.25
N ALA A 586 17.25 -4.22 18.76
CA ALA A 586 16.50 -5.24 19.50
C ALA A 586 16.15 -4.79 20.93
N VAL A 587 16.94 -3.86 21.49
CA VAL A 587 16.86 -3.41 22.87
C VAL A 587 15.86 -2.27 23.02
N ARG A 588 15.70 -1.39 22.03
CA ARG A 588 14.76 -0.27 22.13
C ARG A 588 13.29 -0.72 22.12
N PRO A 589 12.46 -0.29 23.10
CA PRO A 589 11.03 -0.57 23.09
C PRO A 589 10.32 -0.10 21.82
N ILE A 590 10.51 1.16 21.40
CA ILE A 590 9.81 1.70 20.23
C ILE A 590 10.19 1.00 18.92
N ALA A 591 11.45 0.57 18.77
CA ALA A 591 11.90 -0.19 17.59
C ALA A 591 11.26 -1.59 17.54
N ARG A 592 11.13 -2.28 18.68
CA ARG A 592 10.39 -3.55 18.75
C ARG A 592 8.91 -3.38 18.42
N GLN A 593 8.26 -2.37 18.99
CA GLN A 593 6.84 -2.07 18.74
C GLN A 593 6.60 -1.76 17.26
N TYR A 594 7.48 -0.97 16.66
CA TYR A 594 7.47 -0.68 15.23
C TYR A 594 7.57 -1.94 14.38
N ARG A 595 8.60 -2.78 14.59
CA ARG A 595 8.76 -4.03 13.81
C ARG A 595 7.58 -4.98 13.99
N ALA A 596 7.00 -5.06 15.20
CA ALA A 596 5.81 -5.85 15.45
C ALA A 596 4.60 -5.33 14.66
N ALA A 597 4.35 -4.02 14.68
CA ALA A 597 3.28 -3.40 13.91
C ALA A 597 3.48 -3.60 12.40
N MET A 598 4.68 -3.37 11.85
CA MET A 598 4.92 -3.58 10.42
C MET A 598 4.75 -5.05 10.03
N LYS A 599 5.18 -5.99 10.89
CA LYS A 599 5.00 -7.44 10.69
C LYS A 599 3.52 -7.85 10.67
N GLU A 600 2.70 -7.30 11.55
CA GLU A 600 1.25 -7.57 11.62
C GLU A 600 0.55 -7.33 10.27
N TYR A 601 0.93 -6.24 9.59
CA TYR A 601 0.36 -5.86 8.30
C TYR A 601 1.18 -6.34 7.09
N GLY A 602 2.27 -7.08 7.29
CA GLY A 602 3.15 -7.51 6.19
C GLY A 602 3.85 -6.33 5.48
N TYR A 603 3.99 -5.19 6.16
CA TYR A 603 4.58 -3.98 5.58
C TYR A 603 6.10 -4.03 5.65
N ALA A 604 6.75 -3.66 4.54
CA ALA A 604 8.18 -3.36 4.54
C ALA A 604 8.47 -2.18 5.47
N PHE A 605 9.60 -2.25 6.17
CA PHE A 605 9.97 -1.25 7.16
C PHE A 605 11.38 -0.74 6.88
N ASP A 606 11.57 0.56 6.97
CA ASP A 606 12.86 1.24 6.85
C ASP A 606 12.99 2.36 7.90
N THR A 607 14.05 3.14 7.80
CA THR A 607 14.35 4.25 8.71
C THR A 607 13.33 5.38 8.62
N ILE A 608 12.84 5.70 7.42
CA ILE A 608 11.92 6.82 7.19
C ILE A 608 10.53 6.45 7.71
N SER A 609 10.06 5.23 7.43
CA SER A 609 8.81 4.75 7.99
C SER A 609 8.90 4.57 9.51
N PHE A 610 10.07 4.23 10.07
CA PHE A 610 10.26 4.20 11.53
C PHE A 610 10.14 5.58 12.17
N GLU A 611 10.70 6.61 11.55
CA GLU A 611 10.49 7.99 11.98
C GLU A 611 9.01 8.36 12.00
N SER A 612 8.28 8.03 10.93
CA SER A 612 6.83 8.29 10.88
C SER A 612 6.05 7.51 11.93
N TYR A 613 6.47 6.28 12.28
CA TYR A 613 5.87 5.51 13.36
C TYR A 613 6.09 6.19 14.72
N ILE A 614 7.32 6.61 15.02
CA ILE A 614 7.67 7.31 16.25
C ILE A 614 6.82 8.57 16.39
N ALA A 615 6.80 9.41 15.36
CA ALA A 615 6.06 10.67 15.40
C ALA A 615 4.54 10.45 15.45
N THR A 616 4.00 9.44 14.76
CA THR A 616 2.56 9.14 14.83
C THR A 616 2.18 8.67 16.23
N ARG A 617 2.96 7.76 16.82
CA ARG A 617 2.76 7.32 18.21
C ARG A 617 2.88 8.48 19.20
N LEU A 618 3.80 9.41 18.95
CA LEU A 618 3.99 10.60 19.77
C LEU A 618 2.81 11.58 19.64
N PHE A 619 2.29 11.79 18.43
CA PHE A 619 1.05 12.55 18.20
C PHE A 619 -0.13 11.92 18.94
N LEU A 620 -0.32 10.60 18.81
CA LEU A 620 -1.40 9.87 19.49
C LEU A 620 -1.26 9.94 21.02
N ARG A 621 -0.04 9.96 21.54
CA ARG A 621 0.24 10.17 22.97
C ARG A 621 -0.17 11.56 23.43
N ALA A 622 0.20 12.60 22.68
CA ALA A 622 -0.21 13.98 22.95
C ALA A 622 -1.74 14.14 22.89
N PHE A 623 -2.35 13.57 21.85
CA PHE A 623 -3.79 13.55 21.65
C PHE A 623 -4.54 12.87 22.80
N THR A 624 -4.04 11.73 23.27
CA THR A 624 -4.60 11.00 24.43
C THR A 624 -4.40 11.78 25.72
N HIS A 625 -3.22 12.36 25.94
CA HIS A 625 -2.92 13.17 27.12
C HIS A 625 -3.84 14.39 27.24
N ASN A 626 -4.20 14.98 26.10
CA ASN A 626 -5.14 16.10 26.02
C ASN A 626 -6.62 15.69 26.10
N GLY A 627 -6.94 14.51 26.66
CA GLY A 627 -8.31 14.03 26.84
C GLY A 627 -9.08 13.82 25.53
N TYR A 628 -8.37 13.43 24.45
CA TYR A 628 -8.92 13.29 23.10
C TYR A 628 -9.50 14.59 22.52
N ASN A 629 -9.07 15.73 23.07
CA ASN A 629 -9.42 17.01 22.54
C ASN A 629 -8.45 17.37 21.41
N VAL A 630 -9.03 17.61 20.23
CA VAL A 630 -8.29 17.97 19.01
C VAL A 630 -7.85 19.43 19.02
N HIS A 631 -8.17 20.21 20.07
CA HIS A 631 -7.69 21.59 20.15
C HIS A 631 -6.16 21.64 20.09
N PHE A 632 -5.67 22.24 19.01
CA PHE A 632 -4.28 22.56 18.71
C PHE A 632 -3.48 22.96 19.96
N ASP A 633 -4.03 23.87 20.76
CA ASP A 633 -3.33 24.42 21.93
C ASP A 633 -2.89 23.35 22.93
N GLY A 634 -3.72 22.33 23.17
CA GLY A 634 -3.38 21.28 24.13
C GLY A 634 -2.33 20.30 23.60
N ILE A 635 -2.40 19.95 22.31
CA ILE A 635 -1.39 19.09 21.68
C ILE A 635 -0.04 19.82 21.61
N MET A 636 -0.01 21.09 21.21
CA MET A 636 1.26 21.83 21.14
C MET A 636 1.84 22.09 22.51
N LYS A 637 1.02 22.43 23.50
CA LYS A 637 1.49 22.60 24.88
C LYS A 637 2.17 21.34 25.41
N PHE A 638 1.62 20.15 25.12
CA PHE A 638 2.25 18.88 25.48
C PHE A 638 3.66 18.74 24.90
N PHE A 639 3.90 19.19 23.66
CA PHE A 639 5.23 19.19 23.06
C PHE A 639 6.12 20.28 23.65
N GLU A 640 5.61 21.49 23.83
CA GLU A 640 6.37 22.65 24.32
C GLU A 640 6.87 22.47 25.77
N GLU A 641 6.19 21.63 26.56
CA GLU A 641 6.58 21.29 27.93
C GLU A 641 7.62 20.15 28.02
N MET A 642 7.99 19.51 26.90
CA MET A 642 8.94 18.39 26.92
C MET A 642 10.35 18.84 27.31
N GLN A 643 10.85 18.29 28.41
CA GLN A 643 12.23 18.45 28.86
C GLN A 643 12.80 17.09 29.26
N LYS A 644 13.75 16.56 28.46
CA LYS A 644 14.30 15.20 28.61
C LYS A 644 13.21 14.12 28.77
N TYR A 645 12.09 14.30 28.08
CA TYR A 645 10.95 13.39 28.10
C TYR A 645 11.36 12.03 27.52
N ASP A 646 11.21 10.95 28.28
CA ASP A 646 11.47 9.60 27.81
C ASP A 646 10.24 9.07 27.07
N PHE A 647 10.41 8.89 25.76
CA PHE A 647 9.43 8.27 24.89
C PHE A 647 9.97 6.93 24.40
N GLU A 648 9.66 5.87 25.15
CA GLU A 648 9.93 4.48 24.75
C GLU A 648 11.42 4.22 24.43
N GLY A 649 12.32 4.85 25.19
CA GLY A 649 13.77 4.77 25.00
C GLY A 649 14.37 5.87 24.11
N LEU A 650 13.60 6.91 23.79
CA LEU A 650 14.06 8.13 23.11
C LEU A 650 13.94 9.32 24.06
N LYS A 651 15.01 10.11 24.17
CA LYS A 651 14.99 11.35 24.97
C LYS A 651 14.61 12.52 24.07
N LEU A 652 13.44 13.11 24.34
CA LEU A 652 12.90 14.25 23.60
C LEU A 652 12.99 15.52 24.45
N SER A 653 13.35 16.64 23.84
CA SER A 653 13.37 17.96 24.50
C SER A 653 12.96 19.02 23.50
N PHE A 654 12.01 19.87 23.89
CA PHE A 654 11.57 20.96 23.04
C PHE A 654 12.62 22.06 22.97
N ASP A 655 12.98 22.44 21.75
CA ASP A 655 13.75 23.64 21.48
C ASP A 655 12.84 24.74 20.95
N SER A 656 12.73 25.85 21.69
CA SER A 656 11.90 26.99 21.32
C SER A 656 12.33 27.71 20.03
N GLN A 657 13.61 27.63 19.65
CA GLN A 657 14.12 28.31 18.46
C GLN A 657 13.77 27.53 17.20
N THR A 658 14.04 26.23 17.18
CA THR A 658 13.83 25.37 16.01
C THR A 658 12.49 24.64 16.02
N ARG A 659 11.80 24.66 17.16
CA ARG A 659 10.57 23.91 17.45
C ARG A 659 10.72 22.41 17.19
N GLN A 660 11.91 21.86 17.41
CA GLN A 660 12.19 20.43 17.25
C GLN A 660 12.23 19.68 18.58
N LEU A 661 12.01 18.36 18.55
CA LEU A 661 11.96 17.50 19.73
C LEU A 661 13.17 16.59 19.90
N MET A 662 13.74 16.10 18.80
CA MET A 662 14.88 15.18 18.81
C MET A 662 16.16 15.91 18.44
N HIS A 663 17.20 15.69 19.24
CA HIS A 663 18.47 16.40 19.13
C HIS A 663 19.64 15.51 18.73
N SER A 664 19.42 14.21 18.59
CA SER A 664 20.44 13.25 18.18
C SER A 664 20.45 13.05 16.66
N VAL A 665 21.64 12.78 16.12
CA VAL A 665 21.88 12.24 14.78
C VAL A 665 22.62 10.91 14.95
N TRP A 666 22.17 9.86 14.28
CA TRP A 666 22.83 8.56 14.26
C TRP A 666 23.62 8.39 12.98
N ILE A 667 24.89 7.97 13.10
CA ILE A 667 25.73 7.60 11.96
C ILE A 667 25.76 6.08 11.82
N ALA A 668 25.49 5.60 10.61
CA ALA A 668 25.60 4.21 10.19
C ALA A 668 26.80 4.08 9.23
N PRO A 669 28.01 3.71 9.72
CA PRO A 669 29.22 3.71 8.89
C PRO A 669 29.21 2.67 7.77
N ASN A 670 28.51 1.55 7.98
CA ASN A 670 28.45 0.42 7.06
C ASN A 670 27.02 -0.16 6.93
N GLN A 671 26.00 0.66 7.21
CA GLN A 671 24.56 0.30 7.24
C GLN A 671 24.16 -0.76 8.27
N LYS A 672 25.11 -1.38 8.98
CA LYS A 672 24.86 -2.40 10.00
C LYS A 672 24.94 -1.79 11.39
N ASP A 673 24.23 -2.42 12.33
CA ASP A 673 24.35 -2.09 13.74
C ASP A 673 25.71 -2.50 14.33
N PRO A 674 26.17 -1.81 15.39
CA PRO A 674 25.51 -0.68 16.06
C PRO A 674 25.75 0.66 15.34
N TRP A 675 24.69 1.47 15.22
CA TRP A 675 24.83 2.88 14.83
C TRP A 675 25.41 3.73 15.96
N ILE A 676 26.16 4.79 15.60
CA ILE A 676 26.83 5.70 16.53
C ILE A 676 25.93 6.92 16.74
N GLU A 677 25.54 7.18 17.98
CA GLU A 677 24.70 8.33 18.33
C GLU A 677 25.55 9.57 18.65
N TYR A 678 25.20 10.70 18.03
CA TYR A 678 25.75 12.01 18.30
C TYR A 678 24.63 12.94 18.76
N PHE A 679 24.75 13.48 19.96
CA PHE A 679 23.86 14.51 20.48
C PHE A 679 24.34 15.88 19.99
N VAL A 680 23.42 16.68 19.45
CA VAL A 680 23.69 18.07 19.07
C VAL A 680 23.01 18.98 20.09
N ASP A 681 23.80 19.70 20.86
CA ASP A 681 23.30 20.63 21.88
C ASP A 681 22.48 21.75 21.21
N PRO A 682 21.20 21.95 21.57
CA PRO A 682 20.34 22.94 20.93
C PRO A 682 20.73 24.40 21.24
N VAL A 683 21.51 24.65 22.30
CA VAL A 683 21.89 26.00 22.73
C VAL A 683 23.16 26.48 22.04
N ASN A 684 24.19 25.63 22.03
CA ASN A 684 25.52 26.00 21.53
C ASN A 684 25.92 25.25 20.25
N GLY A 685 25.10 24.30 19.79
CA GLY A 685 25.37 23.50 18.60
C GLY A 685 26.56 22.56 18.73
N LYS A 686 27.07 22.28 19.94
CA LYS A 686 28.17 21.34 20.16
C LYS A 686 27.71 19.92 19.86
N ILE A 687 28.55 19.17 19.16
CA ILE A 687 28.32 17.77 18.82
C ILE A 687 29.09 16.91 19.83
N GLU A 688 28.37 16.01 20.50
CA GLU A 688 28.94 15.08 21.48
C GLU A 688 28.54 13.65 21.13
N GLN A 689 29.53 12.76 21.03
CA GLN A 689 29.24 11.34 20.86
C GLN A 689 28.63 10.79 22.15
N VAL A 690 27.45 10.17 22.05
CA VAL A 690 26.80 9.51 23.18
C VAL A 690 27.46 8.16 23.38
N LEU A 691 28.30 8.06 24.42
CA LEU A 691 28.91 6.80 24.79
C LEU A 691 27.84 5.87 25.40
N LYS A 692 27.60 4.71 24.76
CA LYS A 692 26.80 3.65 25.37
C LYS A 692 27.52 3.21 26.64
N GLN A 693 26.91 3.44 27.81
CA GLN A 693 27.35 2.74 29.02
C GLN A 693 27.27 1.25 28.71
N LYS A 694 28.39 0.52 28.84
CA LYS A 694 28.37 -0.94 28.79
C LYS A 694 27.35 -1.39 29.85
N ALA A 695 26.26 -2.00 29.41
CA ALA A 695 25.38 -2.72 30.32
C ALA A 695 26.26 -3.76 31.04
N GLN A 696 26.35 -3.64 32.36
CA GLN A 696 26.96 -4.66 33.23
C GLN A 696 26.08 -5.89 33.27
#